data_AF-A0A7G2FEI6-F1
#
_entry.id   AF-A0A7G2FEI6-F1
#
_cell.length_a   1.000
_cell.length_b   1.000
_cell.length_c   1.000
_cell.angle_alpha   90.00
_cell.angle_beta   90.00
_cell.angle_gamma   90.00
#
_symmetry.space_group_name_H-M   'P 1'
#
loop_
_entity.id
_entity.type
_entity.pdbx_description
1 polymer ?
#
loop_
_entity_poly.entity_id
_entity_poly.type
_entity_poly.pdbx_seq_one_letter_code
_entity_poly.pdbx_strand_id
1 'polypeptide(L)'
;MIGAVNSVEAVITSIQGLSGSPEDLSALHDLLRGAQDSLRAEPGVNFSTLDQLDASKHSLGYLYFLEVLTCGPVSKEKAAYEIPIIARFINSCDAGQIRLASYKFVSLCKILKDHVIALGDPLRGVGPLLNAVQKLQVSSKRLTALHPDVLQLCLQAKSYKSGFSILSDDIVEIDQPRDFFLYSYYGGMICIGLKRFQKALELLYNVVTAPMHQVNAIALEAYKKYILVSLIHNGQFTNTLPKCASTAAQRSFKNYTGPYIELGNCYNDGKIGELEALVVARNAEFEEDKNLGLVKQAVSSLYKRNILRLTQKYLTLSLQDIANMVQLGNAKEAEMHVLQMIQDGQIHALINQKDGMVRFLEDPEQYKSSEMIEIMDSVIQRTIGLSKNLLAMDESLSCDPLYLGKVGRERQRYDFGDDFDTVPQKFSMVSSLPRWRNNKLISSSRSVHLRSLCVSASSSDTLVAGGSPKEDERQSKVSSKKEGDDSEDLKFWMDKNGLPPCKVILKERPAHDQKHKPIHYVAASEDLQKGDVAFSVPDSLVVTLERVLGNETIAELLTTNKLSELACLALYLMYEKKQGKKSVWYPYIRELDRQRGRGQLDAESPLLWSEAELDYLTGSPTKAEVLERAEGIKREYNELDTVWFMAGSLFQQYPFDIPTEAFSFEIFKQAFVAIQSCVVHLQNVGLARRFALVPLGPPLLAYCSNCKAMLTAVDGAVELVVDRPYKAGDPIVVWCGPQPNAKLLLNYGFVDEDNPYDRVIVEAALNTEDPQYQDKRMVAQRNGKLSQQVFQVRVGKEREAVQDMLPYLRLGYMSDPSEMQSVISSQGPVCPMSPCMERAVLDQLANYFMRRLSGYPTTPKEDDALLADPSLSPRKRVATRLVQLEKKILVACLTTTVDLLNQLPDTAISPCPAPYAPSLK
;
A
#
# COMPACT_ATOMS: atom_id res chain seq x y z
N MET A 1 -35.31 53.45 11.35
CA MET A 1 -35.77 54.38 10.31
C MET A 1 -35.50 53.73 8.97
N ILE A 2 -36.58 53.40 8.27
CA ILE A 2 -36.60 53.01 6.85
C ILE A 2 -36.42 54.30 6.04
N GLY A 3 -35.56 54.29 5.03
CA GLY A 3 -35.50 55.34 4.01
C GLY A 3 -34.19 56.11 3.93
N ALA A 4 -33.22 55.55 3.21
CA ALA A 4 -32.34 56.36 2.37
C ALA A 4 -32.36 55.71 0.99
N VAL A 5 -32.94 56.41 0.02
CA VAL A 5 -32.75 56.12 -1.39
C VAL A 5 -31.26 56.35 -1.66
N ASN A 6 -30.47 55.27 -1.72
CA ASN A 6 -29.07 55.38 -2.10
C ASN A 6 -29.04 55.72 -3.59
N SER A 7 -28.95 57.01 -3.92
CA SER A 7 -28.72 57.43 -5.30
C SER A 7 -27.48 56.72 -5.85
N VAL A 8 -27.46 56.45 -7.16
CA VAL A 8 -26.33 55.78 -7.84
C VAL A 8 -24.99 56.45 -7.50
N GLU A 9 -24.97 57.79 -7.39
CA GLU A 9 -23.81 58.58 -7.00
C GLU A 9 -23.33 58.32 -5.55
N ALA A 10 -24.25 58.12 -4.61
CA ALA A 10 -23.91 57.79 -3.22
C ALA A 10 -23.30 56.39 -3.12
N VAL A 11 -23.78 55.43 -3.93
CA VAL A 11 -23.21 54.08 -4.01
C VAL A 11 -21.80 54.13 -4.61
N ILE A 12 -21.58 54.90 -5.68
CA ILE A 12 -20.26 55.08 -6.30
C ILE A 12 -19.26 55.71 -5.32
N THR A 13 -19.67 56.75 -4.60
CA THR A 13 -18.84 57.40 -3.58
C THR A 13 -18.45 56.42 -2.48
N SER A 14 -19.39 55.57 -2.05
CA SER A 14 -19.14 54.52 -1.05
C SER A 14 -18.16 53.46 -1.58
N ILE A 15 -18.28 53.06 -2.85
CA ILE A 15 -17.33 52.13 -3.48
C ILE A 15 -15.92 52.73 -3.50
N GLN A 16 -15.77 53.99 -3.92
CA GLN A 16 -14.47 54.66 -3.99
C GLN A 16 -13.82 54.81 -2.60
N GLY A 17 -14.61 55.07 -1.56
CA GLY A 17 -14.12 55.23 -0.19
C GLY A 17 -13.77 53.91 0.52
N LEU A 18 -14.51 52.83 0.25
CA LEU A 18 -14.43 51.58 1.04
C LEU A 18 -13.67 50.44 0.35
N SER A 19 -13.16 50.64 -0.87
CA SER A 19 -12.42 49.59 -1.60
C SER A 19 -10.95 49.44 -1.16
N GLY A 20 -10.47 50.26 -0.20
CA GLY A 20 -9.06 50.39 0.15
C GLY A 20 -8.54 49.47 1.25
N SER A 21 -9.40 48.93 2.13
CA SER A 21 -8.98 48.07 3.25
C SER A 21 -9.82 46.78 3.36
N PRO A 22 -9.27 45.65 3.87
CA PRO A 22 -10.02 44.42 4.07
C PRO A 22 -11.23 44.56 5.00
N GLU A 23 -11.12 45.39 6.04
CA GLU A 23 -12.19 45.66 7.00
C GLU A 23 -13.35 46.42 6.36
N ASP A 24 -13.04 47.40 5.50
CA ASP A 24 -14.04 48.20 4.78
C ASP A 24 -14.71 47.41 3.64
N LEU A 25 -14.01 46.44 3.04
CA LEU A 25 -14.55 45.61 1.97
C LEU A 25 -15.74 44.73 2.41
N SER A 26 -15.75 44.28 3.66
CA SER A 26 -16.90 43.54 4.21
C SER A 26 -18.13 44.45 4.34
N ALA A 27 -17.94 45.66 4.87
CA ALA A 27 -19.01 46.66 4.98
C ALA A 27 -19.52 47.09 3.60
N LEU A 28 -18.62 47.27 2.63
CA LEU A 28 -18.96 47.55 1.24
C LEU A 28 -19.78 46.42 0.61
N HIS A 29 -19.42 45.16 0.87
CA HIS A 29 -20.16 44.01 0.36
C HIS A 29 -21.60 43.98 0.86
N ASP A 30 -21.82 44.24 2.16
CA ASP A 30 -23.16 44.27 2.75
C ASP A 30 -23.98 45.45 2.22
N LEU A 31 -23.38 46.63 2.05
CA LEU A 31 -24.02 47.79 1.43
C LEU A 31 -24.46 47.48 0.00
N LEU A 32 -23.58 46.90 -0.82
CA LEU A 32 -23.88 46.55 -2.21
C LEU A 32 -24.97 45.47 -2.31
N ARG A 33 -25.00 44.52 -1.38
CA ARG A 33 -26.07 43.52 -1.28
C ARG A 33 -27.42 44.18 -0.99
N GLY A 34 -27.45 45.14 -0.07
CA GLY A 34 -28.65 45.91 0.25
C GLY A 34 -29.12 46.85 -0.87
N ALA A 35 -28.20 47.36 -1.69
CA ALA A 35 -28.50 48.28 -2.79
C ALA A 35 -28.86 47.58 -4.12
N GLN A 36 -28.75 46.26 -4.21
CA GLN A 36 -28.85 45.51 -5.47
C GLN A 36 -30.17 45.72 -6.22
N ASP A 37 -31.31 45.66 -5.53
CA ASP A 37 -32.62 45.79 -6.17
C ASP A 37 -32.88 47.24 -6.63
N SER A 38 -32.38 48.22 -5.87
CA SER A 38 -32.41 49.63 -6.26
C SER A 38 -31.56 49.88 -7.51
N LEU A 39 -30.35 49.30 -7.58
CA LEU A 39 -29.48 49.41 -8.76
C LEU A 39 -30.10 48.80 -10.03
N ARG A 40 -30.94 47.76 -9.90
CA ARG A 40 -31.67 47.16 -11.03
C ARG A 40 -32.87 47.99 -11.49
N ALA A 41 -33.50 48.72 -10.58
CA ALA A 41 -34.69 49.51 -10.85
C ALA A 41 -34.38 50.95 -11.32
N GLU A 42 -33.16 51.43 -11.12
CA GLU A 42 -32.72 52.79 -11.45
C GLU A 42 -32.42 52.94 -12.97
N PRO A 43 -33.19 53.77 -13.71
CA PRO A 43 -32.99 53.97 -15.15
C PRO A 43 -31.70 54.72 -15.51
N GLY A 44 -31.01 55.31 -14.52
CA GLY A 44 -29.75 56.04 -14.70
C GLY A 44 -28.49 55.16 -14.80
N VAL A 45 -28.58 53.86 -14.48
CA VAL A 45 -27.43 52.95 -14.51
C VAL A 45 -27.16 52.49 -15.94
N ASN A 46 -26.02 52.91 -16.52
CA ASN A 46 -25.61 52.52 -17.86
C ASN A 46 -24.09 52.22 -17.91
N PHE A 47 -23.56 51.80 -19.06
CA PHE A 47 -22.13 51.44 -19.17
C PHE A 47 -21.17 52.61 -18.89
N SER A 48 -21.56 53.87 -19.10
CA SER A 48 -20.72 55.04 -18.77
C SER A 48 -20.59 55.26 -17.26
N THR A 49 -21.50 54.70 -16.45
CA THR A 49 -21.38 54.70 -14.98
C THR A 49 -20.12 53.97 -14.52
N LEU A 50 -19.66 52.99 -15.28
CA LEU A 50 -18.43 52.25 -14.99
C LEU A 50 -17.16 53.09 -15.18
N ASP A 51 -17.20 54.20 -15.94
CA ASP A 51 -16.04 55.06 -16.18
C ASP A 51 -15.59 55.80 -14.89
N GLN A 52 -16.46 55.87 -13.88
CA GLN A 52 -16.15 56.43 -12.56
C GLN A 52 -15.47 55.42 -11.61
N LEU A 53 -15.36 54.16 -12.03
CA LEU A 53 -14.81 53.06 -11.23
C LEU A 53 -13.59 52.43 -11.92
N ASP A 54 -12.53 52.21 -11.17
CA ASP A 54 -11.36 51.46 -11.65
C ASP A 54 -11.62 49.96 -11.47
N ALA A 55 -11.53 49.19 -12.56
CA ALA A 55 -11.82 47.77 -12.55
C ALA A 55 -10.90 46.95 -11.62
N SER A 56 -9.67 47.41 -11.37
CA SER A 56 -8.68 46.76 -10.49
C SER A 56 -8.80 47.18 -9.03
N LYS A 57 -9.11 48.46 -8.77
CA LYS A 57 -9.21 49.00 -7.40
C LYS A 57 -10.60 48.82 -6.79
N HIS A 58 -11.65 48.91 -7.62
CA HIS A 58 -13.04 48.90 -7.20
C HIS A 58 -13.77 47.64 -7.69
N SER A 59 -13.06 46.51 -7.79
CA SER A 59 -13.55 45.29 -8.46
C SER A 59 -14.87 44.76 -7.89
N LEU A 60 -15.08 44.83 -6.57
CA LEU A 60 -16.32 44.38 -5.95
C LEU A 60 -17.52 45.23 -6.40
N GLY A 61 -17.40 46.56 -6.32
CA GLY A 61 -18.44 47.48 -6.79
C GLY A 61 -18.66 47.39 -8.30
N TYR A 62 -17.57 47.35 -9.07
CA TYR A 62 -17.61 47.22 -10.54
C TYR A 62 -18.36 45.94 -10.96
N LEU A 63 -18.13 44.81 -10.27
CA LEU A 63 -18.84 43.55 -10.52
C LEU A 63 -20.36 43.68 -10.34
N TYR A 64 -20.82 44.36 -9.29
CA TYR A 64 -22.26 44.54 -9.04
C TYR A 64 -22.92 45.37 -10.14
N PHE A 65 -22.29 46.46 -10.57
CA PHE A 65 -22.80 47.26 -11.69
C PHE A 65 -22.77 46.48 -13.01
N LEU A 66 -21.66 45.81 -13.31
CA LEU A 66 -21.51 45.10 -14.58
C LEU A 66 -22.46 43.90 -14.69
N GLU A 67 -22.73 43.16 -13.61
CA GLU A 67 -23.73 42.09 -13.60
C GLU A 67 -25.14 42.63 -13.89
N VAL A 68 -25.52 43.77 -13.29
CA VAL A 68 -26.83 44.41 -13.53
C VAL A 68 -26.96 44.86 -14.99
N LEU A 69 -25.93 45.51 -15.52
CA LEU A 69 -25.91 46.05 -16.89
C LEU A 69 -25.97 44.96 -17.97
N THR A 70 -25.38 43.81 -17.69
CA THR A 70 -25.31 42.68 -18.64
C THR A 70 -26.47 41.70 -18.49
N CYS A 71 -27.37 41.93 -17.53
CA CYS A 71 -28.57 41.12 -17.33
C CYS A 71 -29.59 41.28 -18.49
N GLY A 72 -30.32 40.21 -18.80
CA GLY A 72 -31.38 40.21 -19.82
C GLY A 72 -31.07 39.37 -21.07
N PRO A 73 -31.99 39.33 -22.05
CA PRO A 73 -31.85 38.47 -23.23
C PRO A 73 -30.66 38.89 -24.11
N VAL A 74 -30.00 37.90 -24.70
CA VAL A 74 -28.79 38.05 -25.50
C VAL A 74 -29.14 38.21 -26.99
N SER A 75 -28.93 39.41 -27.56
CA SER A 75 -28.87 39.59 -29.02
C SER A 75 -27.40 39.57 -29.48
N LYS A 76 -27.16 39.31 -30.77
CA LYS A 76 -25.78 39.30 -31.32
C LYS A 76 -25.11 40.66 -31.23
N GLU A 77 -25.88 41.74 -31.43
CA GLU A 77 -25.40 43.12 -31.35
C GLU A 77 -25.03 43.48 -29.91
N LYS A 78 -25.90 43.11 -28.94
CA LYS A 78 -25.64 43.29 -27.51
C LYS A 78 -24.39 42.51 -27.08
N ALA A 79 -24.29 41.23 -27.48
CA ALA A 79 -23.13 40.39 -27.18
C ALA A 79 -21.82 40.98 -27.73
N ALA A 80 -21.81 41.44 -28.98
CA ALA A 80 -20.62 42.02 -29.61
C ALA A 80 -20.10 43.26 -28.88
N TYR A 81 -21.01 44.08 -28.32
CA TYR A 81 -20.68 45.26 -27.53
C TYR A 81 -20.18 44.91 -26.12
N GLU A 82 -20.82 43.96 -25.44
CA GLU A 82 -20.56 43.65 -24.02
C GLU A 82 -19.33 42.76 -23.81
N ILE A 83 -19.03 41.82 -24.73
CA ILE A 83 -17.87 40.93 -24.65
C ILE A 83 -16.55 41.65 -24.30
N PRO A 84 -16.12 42.72 -25.01
CA PRO A 84 -14.86 43.39 -24.68
C PRO A 84 -14.87 44.05 -23.29
N ILE A 85 -16.03 44.55 -22.84
CA ILE A 85 -16.18 45.19 -21.53
C ILE A 85 -16.02 44.14 -20.42
N ILE A 86 -16.72 43.01 -20.55
CA ILE A 86 -16.65 41.91 -19.58
C ILE A 86 -15.26 41.29 -19.56
N ALA A 87 -14.66 41.03 -20.73
CA ALA A 87 -13.31 40.47 -20.83
C ALA A 87 -12.25 41.40 -20.21
N ARG A 88 -12.35 42.71 -20.44
CA ARG A 88 -11.45 43.71 -19.83
C ARG A 88 -11.56 43.68 -18.31
N PHE A 89 -12.77 43.62 -17.75
CA PHE A 89 -12.97 43.51 -16.32
C PHE A 89 -12.37 42.23 -15.74
N ILE A 90 -12.69 41.07 -16.33
CA ILE A 90 -12.15 39.77 -15.87
C ILE A 90 -10.62 39.76 -15.87
N ASN A 91 -9.98 40.38 -16.87
CA ASN A 91 -8.52 40.43 -16.93
C ASN A 91 -7.91 41.39 -15.90
N SER A 92 -8.58 42.48 -15.54
CA SER A 92 -8.03 43.54 -14.67
C SER A 92 -8.46 43.46 -13.19
N CYS A 93 -9.55 42.75 -12.87
CA CYS A 93 -10.10 42.73 -11.52
C CYS A 93 -9.16 42.13 -10.45
N ASP A 94 -9.27 42.60 -9.22
CA ASP A 94 -8.59 42.03 -8.06
C ASP A 94 -9.24 40.71 -7.60
N ALA A 95 -8.40 39.70 -7.33
CA ALA A 95 -8.85 38.37 -6.95
C ALA A 95 -9.48 38.34 -5.54
N GLY A 96 -8.95 39.12 -4.59
CA GLY A 96 -9.46 39.18 -3.22
C GLY A 96 -10.89 39.72 -3.16
N GLN A 97 -11.13 40.83 -3.85
CA GLN A 97 -12.43 41.48 -3.91
C GLN A 97 -13.49 40.62 -4.62
N ILE A 98 -13.19 40.00 -5.76
CA ILE A 98 -14.20 39.16 -6.46
C ILE A 98 -14.53 37.88 -5.70
N ARG A 99 -13.62 37.35 -4.87
CA ARG A 99 -13.87 36.16 -4.05
C ARG A 99 -14.94 36.41 -2.98
N LEU A 100 -15.11 37.65 -2.51
CA LEU A 100 -16.21 38.05 -1.61
C LEU A 100 -17.60 37.88 -2.24
N ALA A 101 -17.69 37.97 -3.57
CA ALA A 101 -18.92 37.82 -4.35
C ALA A 101 -18.78 36.79 -5.48
N SER A 102 -18.18 35.63 -5.16
CA SER A 102 -17.83 34.59 -6.14
C SER A 102 -19.00 34.14 -7.03
N TYR A 103 -20.21 34.03 -6.47
CA TYR A 103 -21.42 33.64 -7.23
C TYR A 103 -21.76 34.66 -8.33
N LYS A 104 -21.62 35.97 -8.08
CA LYS A 104 -21.85 37.02 -9.08
C LYS A 104 -20.77 36.99 -10.15
N PHE A 105 -19.53 36.78 -9.76
CA PHE A 105 -18.42 36.68 -10.71
C PHE A 105 -18.58 35.46 -11.63
N VAL A 106 -19.00 34.31 -11.07
CA VAL A 106 -19.35 33.11 -11.85
C VAL A 106 -20.53 33.39 -12.79
N SER A 107 -21.56 34.10 -12.32
CA SER A 107 -22.71 34.51 -13.15
C SER A 107 -22.26 35.35 -14.36
N LEU A 108 -21.44 36.37 -14.12
CA LEU A 108 -20.87 37.23 -15.17
C LEU A 108 -20.03 36.44 -16.18
N CYS A 109 -19.22 35.49 -15.70
CA CYS A 109 -18.41 34.62 -16.55
C CYS A 109 -19.29 33.70 -17.42
N LYS A 110 -20.42 33.21 -16.90
CA LYS A 110 -21.40 32.45 -17.67
C LYS A 110 -22.10 33.31 -18.71
N ILE A 111 -22.42 34.56 -18.39
CA ILE A 111 -22.92 35.54 -19.38
C ILE A 111 -21.91 35.74 -20.51
N LEU A 112 -20.62 35.93 -20.19
CA LEU A 112 -19.57 36.02 -21.22
C LEU A 112 -19.55 34.77 -22.11
N LYS A 113 -19.61 33.58 -21.52
CA LYS A 113 -19.67 32.31 -22.26
C LYS A 113 -20.86 32.29 -23.23
N ASP A 114 -22.04 32.63 -22.75
CA ASP A 114 -23.26 32.60 -23.56
C ASP A 114 -23.20 33.65 -24.69
N HIS A 115 -22.63 34.83 -24.43
CA HIS A 115 -22.40 35.86 -25.45
C HIS A 115 -21.45 35.40 -26.57
N VAL A 116 -20.32 34.78 -26.22
CA VAL A 116 -19.36 34.31 -27.25
C VAL A 116 -19.91 33.14 -28.06
N ILE A 117 -20.76 32.30 -27.44
CA ILE A 117 -21.49 31.22 -28.14
C ILE A 117 -22.54 31.82 -29.08
N ALA A 118 -23.33 32.78 -28.61
CA ALA A 118 -24.35 33.45 -29.43
C ALA A 118 -23.74 34.22 -30.62
N LEU A 119 -22.55 34.79 -30.44
CA LEU A 119 -21.78 35.44 -31.50
C LEU A 119 -21.21 34.44 -32.52
N GLY A 120 -21.05 33.17 -32.14
CA GLY A 120 -20.42 32.14 -32.96
C GLY A 120 -18.89 32.16 -32.94
N ASP A 121 -18.29 32.85 -31.96
CA ASP A 121 -16.83 32.99 -31.80
C ASP A 121 -16.39 32.63 -30.37
N PRO A 122 -16.43 31.32 -30.00
CA PRO A 122 -16.12 30.86 -28.64
C PRO A 122 -14.67 31.11 -28.21
N LEU A 123 -13.74 31.33 -29.17
CA LEU A 123 -12.33 31.55 -28.87
C LEU A 123 -12.12 32.83 -28.05
N ARG A 124 -12.95 33.86 -28.25
CA ARG A 124 -12.89 35.14 -27.50
C ARG A 124 -13.13 34.98 -26.00
N GLY A 125 -13.82 33.91 -25.59
CA GLY A 125 -14.07 33.61 -24.17
C GLY A 125 -12.97 32.79 -23.50
N VAL A 126 -12.12 32.09 -24.26
CA VAL A 126 -11.12 31.14 -23.71
C VAL A 126 -10.12 31.84 -22.79
N GLY A 127 -9.44 32.89 -23.28
CA GLY A 127 -8.45 33.62 -22.50
C GLY A 127 -9.02 34.24 -21.21
N PRO A 128 -10.10 35.05 -21.31
CA PRO A 128 -10.73 35.64 -20.13
C PRO A 128 -11.20 34.60 -19.11
N LEU A 129 -11.85 33.51 -19.53
CA LEU A 129 -12.34 32.51 -18.57
C LEU A 129 -11.21 31.68 -17.93
N LEU A 130 -10.09 31.47 -18.62
CA LEU A 130 -8.89 30.89 -17.99
C LEU A 130 -8.37 31.79 -16.86
N ASN A 131 -8.29 33.10 -17.10
CA ASN A 131 -7.91 34.07 -16.07
C ASN A 131 -8.94 34.09 -14.93
N ALA A 132 -10.24 33.97 -15.24
CA ALA A 132 -11.30 33.90 -14.24
C ALA A 132 -11.15 32.69 -13.32
N VAL A 133 -10.81 31.51 -13.86
CA VAL A 133 -10.53 30.31 -13.05
C VAL A 133 -9.38 30.56 -12.09
N GLN A 134 -8.25 31.09 -12.56
CA GLN A 134 -7.08 31.39 -11.72
C GLN A 134 -7.42 32.39 -10.60
N LYS A 135 -8.23 33.41 -10.89
CA LYS A 135 -8.64 34.40 -9.87
C LYS A 135 -9.60 33.82 -8.84
N LEU A 136 -10.53 32.94 -9.23
CA LEU A 136 -11.45 32.28 -8.30
C LEU A 136 -10.77 31.18 -7.47
N GLN A 137 -9.76 30.53 -8.02
CA GLN A 137 -9.13 29.37 -7.41
C GLN A 137 -8.27 29.80 -6.21
N VAL A 138 -8.65 29.32 -5.02
CA VAL A 138 -7.90 29.56 -3.77
C VAL A 138 -6.72 28.60 -3.63
N SER A 139 -6.84 27.40 -4.21
CA SER A 139 -5.82 26.34 -4.24
C SER A 139 -5.90 25.63 -5.59
N SER A 140 -4.76 25.32 -6.22
CA SER A 140 -4.71 24.60 -7.51
C SER A 140 -5.41 23.23 -7.49
N LYS A 141 -5.69 22.70 -6.29
CA LYS A 141 -6.35 21.41 -6.07
C LYS A 141 -7.88 21.50 -6.01
N ARG A 142 -8.49 22.70 -6.04
CA ARG A 142 -9.94 22.88 -5.95
C ARG A 142 -10.60 23.06 -7.31
N LEU A 143 -11.67 22.32 -7.55
CA LEU A 143 -12.54 22.49 -8.71
C LEU A 143 -13.47 23.69 -8.52
N THR A 144 -13.30 24.72 -9.34
CA THR A 144 -14.25 25.85 -9.40
C THR A 144 -15.38 25.58 -10.39
N ALA A 145 -16.53 26.23 -10.20
CA ALA A 145 -17.69 26.14 -11.07
C ALA A 145 -17.44 26.57 -12.54
N LEU A 146 -16.32 27.25 -12.84
CA LEU A 146 -15.98 27.71 -14.19
C LEU A 146 -15.10 26.72 -14.97
N HIS A 147 -14.48 25.72 -14.32
CA HIS A 147 -13.64 24.75 -15.03
C HIS A 147 -14.40 24.03 -16.17
N PRO A 148 -15.63 23.52 -15.97
CA PRO A 148 -16.37 22.87 -17.04
C PRO A 148 -16.70 23.83 -18.20
N ASP A 149 -17.04 25.08 -17.88
CA ASP A 149 -17.39 26.11 -18.85
C ASP A 149 -16.20 26.47 -19.75
N VAL A 150 -14.99 26.58 -19.17
CA VAL A 150 -13.74 26.81 -19.91
C VAL A 150 -13.44 25.64 -20.84
N LEU A 151 -13.53 24.41 -20.35
CA LEU A 151 -13.26 23.22 -21.14
C LEU A 151 -14.27 23.07 -22.29
N GLN A 152 -15.54 23.39 -22.04
CA GLN A 152 -16.58 23.43 -23.07
C GLN A 152 -16.24 24.44 -24.18
N LEU A 153 -15.85 25.68 -23.82
CA LEU A 153 -15.42 26.67 -24.82
C LEU A 153 -14.17 26.22 -25.58
N CYS A 154 -13.19 25.62 -24.90
CA CYS A 154 -11.99 25.10 -25.54
C CYS A 154 -12.33 24.00 -26.57
N LEU A 155 -13.29 23.13 -26.26
CA LEU A 155 -13.77 22.11 -27.19
C LEU A 155 -14.46 22.72 -28.41
N GLN A 156 -15.34 23.70 -28.21
CA GLN A 156 -16.06 24.38 -29.29
C GLN A 156 -15.14 25.21 -30.19
N ALA A 157 -14.16 25.91 -29.59
CA ALA A 157 -13.14 26.68 -30.28
C ALA A 157 -12.02 25.81 -30.88
N LYS A 158 -12.02 24.50 -30.61
CA LYS A 158 -10.93 23.55 -30.93
C LYS A 158 -9.56 23.99 -30.38
N SER A 159 -9.54 24.74 -29.28
CA SER A 159 -8.32 25.19 -28.59
C SER A 159 -7.93 24.21 -27.48
N TYR A 160 -7.55 23.00 -27.88
CA TYR A 160 -7.26 21.91 -26.93
C TYR A 160 -6.05 22.18 -26.04
N LYS A 161 -5.02 22.87 -26.56
CA LYS A 161 -3.81 23.22 -25.79
C LYS A 161 -4.13 24.15 -24.63
N SER A 162 -5.01 25.13 -24.86
CA SER A 162 -5.50 26.02 -23.80
C SER A 162 -6.28 25.25 -22.74
N GLY A 163 -7.18 24.36 -23.13
CA GLY A 163 -7.93 23.54 -22.18
C GLY A 163 -7.06 22.56 -21.38
N PHE A 164 -6.00 22.01 -21.98
CA PHE A 164 -5.07 21.11 -21.28
C PHE A 164 -4.29 21.80 -20.16
N SER A 165 -4.06 23.12 -20.24
CA SER A 165 -3.32 23.87 -19.21
C SER A 165 -3.96 23.80 -17.82
N ILE A 166 -5.29 23.65 -17.75
CA ILE A 166 -6.05 23.52 -16.49
C ILE A 166 -6.35 22.07 -16.11
N LEU A 167 -5.83 21.09 -16.87
CA LEU A 167 -5.93 19.65 -16.59
C LEU A 167 -4.61 19.06 -16.07
N SER A 168 -3.57 19.91 -15.95
CA SER A 168 -2.22 19.50 -15.56
C SER A 168 -2.10 19.28 -14.06
N ASP A 169 -2.90 20.01 -13.26
CA ASP A 169 -2.96 19.84 -11.81
C ASP A 169 -4.00 18.77 -11.43
N ASP A 170 -3.70 17.98 -10.41
CA ASP A 170 -4.63 16.98 -9.88
C ASP A 170 -5.60 17.63 -8.88
N ILE A 171 -6.86 17.68 -9.27
CA ILE A 171 -7.97 18.21 -8.47
C ILE A 171 -8.40 17.19 -7.42
N VAL A 172 -8.50 17.64 -6.18
CA VAL A 172 -8.86 16.83 -5.00
C VAL A 172 -10.14 17.34 -4.34
N GLU A 173 -10.35 18.66 -4.33
CA GLU A 173 -11.49 19.28 -3.63
C GLU A 173 -12.62 19.60 -4.63
N ILE A 174 -13.80 19.03 -4.38
CA ILE A 174 -14.96 19.09 -5.28
C ILE A 174 -16.20 19.48 -4.49
N ASP A 175 -16.82 20.60 -4.85
CA ASP A 175 -18.03 21.09 -4.20
C ASP A 175 -19.32 20.58 -4.87
N GLN A 176 -19.32 20.48 -6.20
CA GLN A 176 -20.52 20.18 -7.00
C GLN A 176 -20.31 18.94 -7.87
N PRO A 177 -21.10 17.87 -7.68
CA PRO A 177 -20.96 16.64 -8.46
C PRO A 177 -21.08 16.88 -9.98
N ARG A 178 -22.05 17.69 -10.41
CA ARG A 178 -22.28 17.97 -11.84
C ARG A 178 -21.05 18.59 -12.50
N ASP A 179 -20.37 19.50 -11.80
CA ASP A 179 -19.20 20.18 -12.34
C ASP A 179 -18.03 19.19 -12.47
N PHE A 180 -17.89 18.25 -11.52
CA PHE A 180 -16.92 17.17 -11.63
C PHE A 180 -17.17 16.24 -12.83
N PHE A 181 -18.42 15.83 -13.07
CA PHE A 181 -18.79 15.02 -14.23
C PHE A 181 -18.41 15.73 -15.55
N LEU A 182 -18.75 17.02 -15.67
CA LEU A 182 -18.47 17.79 -16.88
C LEU A 182 -16.99 18.11 -17.05
N TYR A 183 -16.29 18.48 -15.97
CA TYR A 183 -14.85 18.71 -15.96
C TYR A 183 -14.10 17.49 -16.47
N SER A 184 -14.38 16.32 -15.88
CA SER A 184 -13.69 15.09 -16.21
C SER A 184 -14.06 14.60 -17.62
N TYR A 185 -15.33 14.72 -18.03
CA TYR A 185 -15.75 14.35 -19.39
C TYR A 185 -15.12 15.26 -20.47
N TYR A 186 -15.25 16.58 -20.34
CA TYR A 186 -14.68 17.52 -21.31
C TYR A 186 -13.16 17.47 -21.31
N GLY A 187 -12.54 17.34 -20.14
CA GLY A 187 -11.10 17.14 -20.03
C GLY A 187 -10.65 15.86 -20.73
N GLY A 188 -11.38 14.75 -20.55
CA GLY A 188 -11.17 13.51 -21.28
C GLY A 188 -11.25 13.70 -22.80
N MET A 189 -12.23 14.45 -23.30
CA MET A 189 -12.36 14.78 -24.73
C MET A 189 -11.19 15.64 -25.26
N ILE A 190 -10.73 16.61 -24.49
CA ILE A 190 -9.56 17.43 -24.85
C ILE A 190 -8.30 16.55 -24.92
N CYS A 191 -8.08 15.69 -23.93
CA CYS A 191 -6.97 14.76 -23.91
C CYS A 191 -7.04 13.76 -25.08
N ILE A 192 -8.24 13.27 -25.45
CA ILE A 192 -8.47 12.48 -26.65
C ILE A 192 -8.04 13.26 -27.91
N GLY A 193 -8.49 14.51 -28.05
CA GLY A 193 -8.15 15.37 -29.20
C GLY A 193 -6.64 15.61 -29.34
N LEU A 194 -5.92 15.64 -28.22
CA LEU A 194 -4.45 15.74 -28.15
C LEU A 194 -3.73 14.40 -28.21
N LYS A 195 -4.44 13.27 -28.36
CA LYS A 195 -3.92 11.90 -28.29
C LYS A 195 -3.18 11.55 -26.99
N ARG A 196 -3.48 12.27 -25.90
CA ARG A 196 -3.00 11.98 -24.54
C ARG A 196 -3.89 10.93 -23.88
N PHE A 197 -3.87 9.71 -24.43
CA PHE A 197 -4.83 8.66 -24.09
C PHE A 197 -4.75 8.21 -22.61
N GLN A 198 -3.57 8.20 -21.99
CA GLN A 198 -3.41 7.89 -20.57
C GLN A 198 -4.22 8.85 -19.68
N LYS A 199 -3.99 10.16 -19.79
CA LYS A 199 -4.73 11.17 -19.00
C LYS A 199 -6.21 11.21 -19.39
N ALA A 200 -6.56 10.92 -20.64
CA ALA A 200 -7.96 10.78 -21.05
C ALA A 200 -8.64 9.61 -20.34
N LEU A 201 -7.95 8.47 -20.23
CA LEU A 201 -8.46 7.28 -19.56
C LEU A 201 -8.69 7.56 -18.07
N GLU A 202 -7.76 8.24 -17.39
CA GLU A 202 -7.90 8.66 -15.99
C GLU A 202 -9.15 9.54 -15.78
N LEU A 203 -9.34 10.56 -16.62
CA LEU A 203 -10.48 11.48 -16.51
C LEU A 203 -11.81 10.79 -16.83
N LEU A 204 -11.85 9.91 -17.83
CA LEU A 204 -13.05 9.14 -18.15
C LEU A 204 -13.36 8.10 -17.07
N TYR A 205 -12.34 7.47 -16.51
CA TYR A 205 -12.46 6.54 -15.39
C TYR A 205 -13.11 7.23 -14.18
N ASN A 206 -12.65 8.44 -13.83
CA ASN A 206 -13.22 9.25 -12.76
C ASN A 206 -14.73 9.47 -12.92
N VAL A 207 -15.21 9.69 -14.15
CA VAL A 207 -16.64 9.81 -14.45
C VAL A 207 -17.38 8.48 -14.25
N VAL A 208 -16.82 7.39 -14.77
CA VAL A 208 -17.43 6.05 -14.77
C VAL A 208 -17.54 5.49 -13.34
N THR A 209 -16.59 5.81 -12.46
CA THR A 209 -16.57 5.36 -11.06
C THR A 209 -17.23 6.32 -10.08
N ALA A 210 -17.56 7.54 -10.50
CA ALA A 210 -18.18 8.54 -9.64
C ALA A 210 -19.47 8.01 -8.99
N PRO A 211 -19.72 8.31 -7.70
CA PRO A 211 -21.00 7.99 -7.07
C PRO A 211 -22.17 8.61 -7.83
N MET A 212 -23.14 7.79 -8.23
CA MET A 212 -24.36 8.23 -8.89
C MET A 212 -25.53 7.35 -8.47
N HIS A 213 -26.69 7.97 -8.23
CA HIS A 213 -27.91 7.24 -7.89
C HIS A 213 -28.60 6.69 -9.14
N GLN A 214 -28.55 7.45 -10.23
CA GLN A 214 -29.02 7.07 -11.55
C GLN A 214 -27.97 7.43 -12.59
N VAL A 215 -27.89 6.63 -13.66
CA VAL A 215 -27.00 6.93 -14.78
C VAL A 215 -27.48 8.18 -15.49
N ASN A 216 -26.57 9.12 -15.72
CA ASN A 216 -26.82 10.34 -16.48
C ASN A 216 -26.16 10.24 -17.87
N ALA A 217 -26.59 11.09 -18.81
CA ALA A 217 -26.11 11.08 -20.19
C ALA A 217 -24.59 11.35 -20.30
N ILE A 218 -24.03 12.20 -19.43
CA ILE A 218 -22.59 12.51 -19.42
C ILE A 218 -21.80 11.24 -19.09
N ALA A 219 -22.22 10.51 -18.07
CA ALA A 219 -21.57 9.29 -17.63
C ALA A 219 -21.68 8.17 -18.68
N LEU A 220 -22.81 8.08 -19.38
CA LEU A 220 -22.99 7.12 -20.47
C LEU A 220 -22.04 7.42 -21.64
N GLU A 221 -21.97 8.68 -22.07
CA GLU A 221 -21.05 9.10 -23.14
C GLU A 221 -19.58 8.95 -22.75
N ALA A 222 -19.26 9.19 -21.48
CA ALA A 222 -17.92 8.94 -20.94
C ALA A 222 -17.58 7.46 -20.97
N TYR A 223 -18.52 6.57 -20.63
CA TYR A 223 -18.28 5.13 -20.63
C TYR A 223 -18.03 4.57 -22.05
N LYS A 224 -18.81 5.02 -23.04
CA LYS A 224 -18.56 4.68 -24.46
C LYS A 224 -17.13 5.04 -24.87
N LYS A 225 -16.68 6.26 -24.55
CA LYS A 225 -15.33 6.73 -24.86
C LYS A 225 -14.25 6.05 -24.01
N TYR A 226 -14.55 5.70 -22.76
CA TYR A 226 -13.66 4.94 -21.89
C TYR A 226 -13.33 3.57 -22.49
N ILE A 227 -14.34 2.87 -23.02
CA ILE A 227 -14.13 1.59 -23.73
C ILE A 227 -13.18 1.82 -24.91
N LEU A 228 -13.48 2.77 -25.79
CA LEU A 228 -12.66 3.02 -26.99
C LEU A 228 -11.22 3.43 -26.65
N VAL A 229 -11.04 4.32 -25.68
CA VAL A 229 -9.71 4.76 -25.24
C VAL A 229 -8.95 3.60 -24.57
N SER A 230 -9.62 2.74 -23.80
CA SER A 230 -8.99 1.54 -23.24
C SER A 230 -8.52 0.57 -24.33
N LEU A 231 -9.30 0.41 -25.41
CA LEU A 231 -8.89 -0.40 -26.56
C LEU A 231 -7.64 0.18 -27.23
N ILE A 232 -7.62 1.49 -27.46
CA ILE A 232 -6.52 2.21 -28.13
C ILE A 232 -5.24 2.18 -27.27
N HIS A 233 -5.36 2.44 -25.98
CA HIS A 233 -4.22 2.63 -25.09
C HIS A 233 -3.74 1.33 -24.43
N ASN A 234 -4.65 0.60 -23.78
CA ASN A 234 -4.31 -0.61 -23.02
C ASN A 234 -4.27 -1.87 -23.90
N GLY A 235 -4.88 -1.83 -25.09
CA GLY A 235 -4.97 -2.99 -25.97
C GLY A 235 -5.85 -4.13 -25.43
N GLN A 236 -6.74 -3.83 -24.48
CA GLN A 236 -7.63 -4.81 -23.87
C GLN A 236 -8.95 -4.21 -23.44
N PHE A 237 -9.98 -5.05 -23.42
CA PHE A 237 -11.31 -4.72 -22.90
C PHE A 237 -11.72 -5.66 -21.79
N THR A 238 -12.30 -5.11 -20.72
CA THR A 238 -12.93 -5.87 -19.64
C THR A 238 -14.36 -5.40 -19.46
N ASN A 239 -15.31 -6.33 -19.51
CA ASN A 239 -16.73 -6.03 -19.27
C ASN A 239 -17.07 -5.84 -17.78
N THR A 240 -16.06 -5.75 -16.90
CA THR A 240 -16.21 -5.55 -15.46
C THR A 240 -15.72 -4.18 -15.08
N LEU A 241 -16.60 -3.38 -14.47
CA LEU A 241 -16.21 -2.12 -13.85
C LEU A 241 -15.49 -2.39 -12.52
N PRO A 242 -14.64 -1.47 -12.06
CA PRO A 242 -14.05 -1.52 -10.73
C PRO A 242 -15.12 -1.66 -9.63
N LYS A 243 -14.75 -2.32 -8.52
CA LYS A 243 -15.65 -2.51 -7.37
C LYS A 243 -16.14 -1.19 -6.75
N CYS A 244 -15.37 -0.11 -6.88
CA CYS A 244 -15.74 1.21 -6.38
C CYS A 244 -16.79 1.92 -7.24
N ALA A 245 -17.09 1.45 -8.45
CA ALA A 245 -18.14 2.03 -9.28
C ALA A 245 -19.53 1.80 -8.66
N SER A 246 -20.43 2.77 -8.83
CA SER A 246 -21.78 2.70 -8.26
C SER A 246 -22.59 1.51 -8.78
N THR A 247 -23.52 1.01 -7.98
CA THR A 247 -24.43 -0.07 -8.39
C THR A 247 -25.30 0.32 -9.59
N ALA A 248 -25.66 1.59 -9.71
CA ALA A 248 -26.36 2.15 -10.86
C ALA A 248 -25.51 2.03 -12.14
N ALA A 249 -24.23 2.42 -12.08
CA ALA A 249 -23.30 2.27 -13.19
C ALA A 249 -23.12 0.79 -13.60
N GLN A 250 -22.87 -0.09 -12.63
CA GLN A 250 -22.64 -1.52 -12.87
C GLN A 250 -23.84 -2.22 -13.54
N ARG A 251 -25.07 -1.84 -13.17
CA ARG A 251 -26.30 -2.43 -13.72
C ARG A 251 -26.69 -1.82 -15.06
N SER A 252 -26.61 -0.50 -15.20
CA SER A 252 -27.26 0.21 -16.29
C SER A 252 -26.35 0.45 -17.49
N PHE A 253 -25.04 0.66 -17.32
CA PHE A 253 -24.18 0.96 -18.49
C PHE A 253 -24.21 -0.13 -19.55
N LYS A 254 -24.19 -1.40 -19.14
CA LYS A 254 -24.25 -2.54 -20.06
C LYS A 254 -25.50 -2.56 -20.94
N ASN A 255 -26.61 -2.03 -20.43
CA ASN A 255 -27.89 -2.02 -21.13
C ASN A 255 -27.91 -0.98 -22.26
N TYR A 256 -27.08 0.07 -22.16
CA TYR A 256 -27.09 1.20 -23.08
C TYR A 256 -25.83 1.30 -23.96
N THR A 257 -24.83 0.44 -23.76
CA THR A 257 -23.58 0.43 -24.53
C THR A 257 -23.30 -0.91 -25.22
N GLY A 258 -24.34 -1.67 -25.56
CA GLY A 258 -24.24 -2.96 -26.26
C GLY A 258 -23.26 -2.96 -27.44
N PRO A 259 -23.38 -2.03 -28.41
CA PRO A 259 -22.48 -1.98 -29.57
C PRO A 259 -21.00 -1.81 -29.22
N TYR A 260 -20.71 -1.05 -28.16
CA TYR A 260 -19.34 -0.81 -27.69
C TYR A 260 -18.77 -2.01 -26.92
N ILE A 261 -19.63 -2.75 -26.19
CA ILE A 261 -19.25 -4.00 -25.52
C ILE A 261 -19.00 -5.10 -26.54
N GLU A 262 -19.86 -5.22 -27.55
CA GLU A 262 -19.66 -6.14 -28.69
C GLU A 262 -18.33 -5.83 -29.40
N LEU A 263 -18.06 -4.56 -29.69
CA LEU A 263 -16.79 -4.10 -30.26
C LEU A 263 -15.59 -4.50 -29.38
N GLY A 264 -15.66 -4.25 -28.07
CA GLY A 264 -14.59 -4.59 -27.14
C GLY A 264 -14.33 -6.09 -27.01
N ASN A 265 -15.39 -6.92 -27.02
CA ASN A 265 -15.26 -8.37 -27.02
C ASN A 265 -14.60 -8.87 -28.31
N CYS A 266 -15.08 -8.39 -29.46
CA CYS A 266 -14.51 -8.74 -30.78
C CYS A 266 -13.03 -8.30 -30.89
N TYR A 267 -12.68 -7.14 -30.32
CA TYR A 267 -11.30 -6.67 -30.27
C TYR A 267 -10.38 -7.63 -29.50
N ASN A 268 -10.86 -8.19 -28.37
CA ASN A 268 -10.08 -9.12 -27.56
C ASN A 268 -9.70 -10.40 -28.32
N ASP A 269 -10.61 -10.93 -29.14
CA ASP A 269 -10.40 -12.10 -30.00
C ASP A 269 -9.27 -11.89 -31.01
N GLY A 270 -9.03 -10.64 -31.40
CA GLY A 270 -7.87 -10.23 -32.20
C GLY A 270 -8.00 -10.46 -33.70
N LYS A 271 -9.19 -10.82 -34.18
CA LYS A 271 -9.49 -11.02 -35.61
C LYS A 271 -9.94 -9.72 -36.25
N ILE A 272 -9.10 -9.17 -37.12
CA ILE A 272 -9.32 -7.84 -37.70
C ILE A 272 -10.53 -7.82 -38.65
N GLY A 273 -10.63 -8.81 -39.55
CA GLY A 273 -11.76 -8.85 -40.49
C GLY A 273 -13.14 -8.96 -39.82
N GLU A 274 -13.24 -9.67 -38.69
CA GLU A 274 -14.49 -9.74 -37.91
C GLU A 274 -14.80 -8.39 -37.23
N LEU A 275 -13.77 -7.71 -36.72
CA LEU A 275 -13.92 -6.39 -36.09
C LEU A 275 -14.32 -5.31 -37.12
N GLU A 276 -13.71 -5.30 -38.29
CA GLU A 276 -14.07 -4.38 -39.38
C GLU A 276 -15.51 -4.61 -39.86
N ALA A 277 -15.91 -5.87 -40.04
CA ALA A 277 -17.27 -6.22 -40.42
C ALA A 277 -18.30 -5.74 -39.37
N LEU A 278 -17.98 -5.86 -38.08
CA LEU A 278 -18.83 -5.35 -36.99
C LEU A 278 -18.95 -3.82 -37.04
N VAL A 279 -17.84 -3.11 -37.27
CA VAL A 279 -17.84 -1.65 -37.39
C VAL A 279 -18.68 -1.16 -38.57
N VAL A 280 -18.66 -1.88 -39.70
CA VAL A 280 -19.53 -1.60 -40.85
C VAL A 280 -20.99 -1.87 -40.51
N ALA A 281 -21.29 -3.01 -39.89
CA ALA A 281 -22.65 -3.40 -39.53
C ALA A 281 -23.31 -2.43 -38.54
N ARG A 282 -22.52 -1.86 -37.61
CA ARG A 282 -22.97 -0.96 -36.53
C ARG A 282 -22.61 0.51 -36.78
N ASN A 283 -22.28 0.87 -38.02
CA ASN A 283 -21.73 2.19 -38.36
C ASN A 283 -22.62 3.35 -37.92
N ALA A 284 -23.93 3.24 -38.17
CA ALA A 284 -24.90 4.28 -37.85
C ALA A 284 -24.93 4.62 -36.35
N GLU A 285 -24.80 3.61 -35.48
CA GLU A 285 -24.82 3.78 -34.01
C GLU A 285 -23.58 4.56 -33.54
N PHE A 286 -22.41 4.30 -34.13
CA PHE A 286 -21.17 5.03 -33.80
C PHE A 286 -21.14 6.46 -34.36
N GLU A 287 -21.77 6.68 -35.51
CA GLU A 287 -21.88 8.01 -36.13
C GLU A 287 -22.87 8.90 -35.38
N GLU A 288 -24.02 8.33 -34.97
CA GLU A 288 -25.01 9.00 -34.11
C GLU A 288 -24.36 9.50 -32.81
N ASP A 289 -23.56 8.64 -32.17
CA ASP A 289 -22.80 8.96 -30.96
C ASP A 289 -21.57 9.86 -31.21
N LYS A 290 -21.25 10.19 -32.46
CA LYS A 290 -20.07 10.97 -32.88
C LYS A 290 -18.74 10.38 -32.43
N ASN A 291 -18.67 9.05 -32.32
CA ASN A 291 -17.49 8.30 -31.86
C ASN A 291 -16.81 7.51 -32.97
N LEU A 292 -17.31 7.54 -34.22
CA LEU A 292 -16.77 6.73 -35.34
C LEU A 292 -15.26 6.91 -35.55
N GLY A 293 -14.74 8.13 -35.40
CA GLY A 293 -13.31 8.41 -35.52
C GLY A 293 -12.45 7.70 -34.46
N LEU A 294 -12.98 7.51 -33.25
CA LEU A 294 -12.33 6.74 -32.19
C LEU A 294 -12.44 5.24 -32.42
N VAL A 295 -13.58 4.77 -32.93
CA VAL A 295 -13.76 3.37 -33.32
C VAL A 295 -12.74 2.97 -34.38
N LYS A 296 -12.55 3.80 -35.42
CA LYS A 296 -11.52 3.59 -36.44
C LYS A 296 -10.10 3.55 -35.86
N GLN A 297 -9.82 4.39 -34.87
CA GLN A 297 -8.53 4.36 -34.16
C GLN A 297 -8.35 3.09 -33.33
N ALA A 298 -9.41 2.59 -32.69
CA ALA A 298 -9.40 1.30 -32.00
C ALA A 298 -9.13 0.16 -32.99
N VAL A 299 -9.78 0.12 -34.16
CA VAL A 299 -9.44 -0.89 -35.19
C VAL A 299 -7.96 -0.78 -35.59
N SER A 300 -7.47 0.43 -35.83
CA SER A 300 -6.05 0.66 -36.17
C SER A 300 -5.08 0.19 -35.07
N SER A 301 -5.43 0.36 -33.79
CA SER A 301 -4.59 -0.09 -32.68
C SER A 301 -4.51 -1.62 -32.59
N LEU A 302 -5.49 -2.35 -33.13
CA LEU A 302 -5.46 -3.82 -33.14
C LEU A 302 -4.31 -4.37 -33.99
N TYR A 303 -4.01 -3.73 -35.13
CA TYR A 303 -2.85 -4.09 -35.96
C TYR A 303 -1.55 -3.99 -35.16
N LYS A 304 -1.35 -2.85 -34.49
CA LYS A 304 -0.18 -2.64 -33.62
C LYS A 304 -0.11 -3.68 -32.50
N ARG A 305 -1.24 -4.00 -31.87
CA ARG A 305 -1.32 -5.04 -30.83
C ARG A 305 -0.98 -6.43 -31.34
N ASN A 306 -1.48 -6.79 -32.52
CA ASN A 306 -1.21 -8.10 -33.13
C ASN A 306 0.27 -8.23 -33.50
N ILE A 307 0.91 -7.18 -34.01
CA ILE A 307 2.37 -7.13 -34.23
C ILE A 307 3.12 -7.27 -32.91
N LEU A 308 2.72 -6.54 -31.85
CA LEU A 308 3.34 -6.65 -30.53
C LEU A 308 3.26 -8.08 -29.97
N ARG A 309 2.17 -8.82 -30.22
CA ARG A 309 2.06 -10.24 -29.83
C ARG A 309 3.03 -11.16 -30.57
N LEU A 310 3.48 -10.78 -31.78
CA LEU A 310 4.48 -11.56 -32.52
C LEU A 310 5.87 -11.44 -31.88
N THR A 311 6.21 -10.30 -31.27
CA THR A 311 7.51 -10.11 -30.60
C THR A 311 7.71 -11.08 -29.42
N GLN A 312 6.61 -11.52 -28.80
CA GLN A 312 6.63 -12.49 -27.70
C GLN A 312 6.91 -13.93 -28.16
N LYS A 313 6.70 -14.24 -29.45
CA LYS A 313 6.79 -15.61 -29.98
C LYS A 313 7.94 -15.81 -30.96
N TYR A 314 8.37 -14.73 -31.60
CA TYR A 314 9.33 -14.78 -32.69
C TYR A 314 10.48 -13.81 -32.41
N LEU A 315 11.71 -14.27 -32.61
CA LEU A 315 12.90 -13.43 -32.60
C LEU A 315 13.12 -12.76 -33.96
N THR A 316 12.80 -13.45 -35.06
CA THR A 316 12.96 -12.94 -36.42
C THR A 316 11.83 -13.48 -37.30
N LEU A 317 11.18 -12.62 -38.08
CA LEU A 317 10.03 -12.97 -38.91
C LEU A 317 10.06 -12.19 -40.23
N SER A 318 9.59 -12.79 -41.33
CA SER A 318 9.54 -12.08 -42.61
C SER A 318 8.42 -11.03 -42.63
N LEU A 319 8.60 -9.95 -43.39
CA LEU A 319 7.56 -8.92 -43.57
C LEU A 319 6.29 -9.49 -44.21
N GLN A 320 6.42 -10.52 -45.06
CA GLN A 320 5.29 -11.19 -45.68
C GLN A 320 4.53 -12.06 -44.66
N ASP A 321 5.24 -12.74 -43.76
CA ASP A 321 4.61 -13.53 -42.70
C ASP A 321 3.90 -12.62 -41.68
N ILE A 322 4.51 -11.48 -41.33
CA ILE A 322 3.84 -10.45 -40.52
C ILE A 322 2.55 -10.00 -41.22
N ALA A 323 2.60 -9.70 -42.52
CA ALA A 323 1.42 -9.29 -43.26
C ALA A 323 0.32 -10.37 -43.24
N ASN A 324 0.69 -11.63 -43.47
CA ASN A 324 -0.26 -12.75 -43.48
C ASN A 324 -0.88 -13.00 -42.08
N MET A 325 -0.06 -12.99 -41.02
CA MET A 325 -0.52 -13.27 -39.65
C MET A 325 -1.36 -12.13 -39.07
N VAL A 326 -1.08 -10.89 -39.46
CA VAL A 326 -1.80 -9.69 -38.98
C VAL A 326 -2.94 -9.29 -39.92
N GLN A 327 -3.12 -9.98 -41.06
CA GLN A 327 -4.13 -9.67 -42.08
C GLN A 327 -3.94 -8.29 -42.74
N LEU A 328 -2.69 -7.91 -43.01
CA LEU A 328 -2.33 -6.73 -43.81
C LEU A 328 -2.30 -7.11 -45.29
N GLY A 329 -2.46 -6.11 -46.18
CA GLY A 329 -2.57 -6.34 -47.62
C GLY A 329 -1.27 -6.82 -48.27
N ASN A 330 -0.10 -6.41 -47.76
CA ASN A 330 1.20 -6.80 -48.30
C ASN A 330 2.37 -6.51 -47.33
N ALA A 331 3.56 -7.01 -47.69
CA ALA A 331 4.79 -6.80 -46.93
C ALA A 331 5.19 -5.32 -46.74
N LYS A 332 4.86 -4.42 -47.69
CA LYS A 332 5.17 -2.98 -47.55
C LYS A 332 4.32 -2.32 -46.48
N GLU A 333 3.06 -2.73 -46.37
CA GLU A 333 2.16 -2.25 -45.32
C GLU A 333 2.62 -2.73 -43.93
N ALA A 334 3.07 -3.99 -43.84
CA ALA A 334 3.71 -4.52 -42.62
C ALA A 334 4.98 -3.74 -42.27
N GLU A 335 5.84 -3.42 -43.24
CA GLU A 335 7.04 -2.62 -43.03
C GLU A 335 6.71 -1.23 -42.48
N MET A 336 5.71 -0.56 -43.05
CA MET A 336 5.24 0.75 -42.60
C MET A 336 4.72 0.72 -41.17
N HIS A 337 3.93 -0.30 -40.79
CA HIS A 337 3.44 -0.46 -39.42
C HIS A 337 4.57 -0.72 -38.42
N VAL A 338 5.51 -1.60 -38.76
CA VAL A 338 6.66 -1.92 -37.90
C VAL A 338 7.54 -0.67 -37.73
N LEU A 339 7.82 0.07 -38.81
CA LEU A 339 8.62 1.29 -38.76
C LEU A 339 7.97 2.37 -37.88
N GLN A 340 6.65 2.57 -38.01
CA GLN A 340 5.92 3.50 -37.14
C GLN A 340 5.99 3.07 -35.67
N MET A 341 5.86 1.77 -35.38
CA MET A 341 5.94 1.26 -34.02
C MET A 341 7.34 1.39 -33.41
N ILE A 342 8.41 1.28 -34.21
CA ILE A 342 9.78 1.57 -33.78
C ILE A 342 9.94 3.06 -33.46
N GLN A 343 9.48 3.94 -34.36
CA GLN A 343 9.57 5.40 -34.16
C GLN A 343 8.78 5.88 -32.94
N ASP A 344 7.62 5.27 -32.69
CA ASP A 344 6.77 5.55 -31.52
C ASP A 344 7.32 4.92 -30.22
N GLY A 345 8.43 4.17 -30.27
CA GLY A 345 9.02 3.49 -29.11
C GLY A 345 8.19 2.33 -28.57
N GLN A 346 7.30 1.75 -29.38
CA GLN A 346 6.38 0.67 -28.97
C GLN A 346 6.99 -0.73 -29.10
N ILE A 347 7.95 -0.89 -30.01
CA ILE A 347 8.74 -2.12 -30.19
C ILE A 347 10.19 -1.77 -30.49
N HIS A 348 11.11 -2.63 -30.04
CA HIS A 348 12.51 -2.58 -30.45
C HIS A 348 12.71 -3.63 -31.55
N ALA A 349 13.00 -3.20 -32.77
CA ALA A 349 13.18 -4.10 -33.90
C ALA A 349 14.11 -3.51 -34.96
N LEU A 350 14.75 -4.37 -35.74
CA LEU A 350 15.57 -4.02 -36.91
C LEU A 350 14.94 -4.59 -38.17
N ILE A 351 14.78 -3.75 -39.19
CA ILE A 351 14.25 -4.14 -40.50
C ILE A 351 15.42 -4.34 -41.46
N ASN A 352 15.56 -5.56 -41.99
CA ASN A 352 16.49 -5.86 -43.07
C ASN A 352 15.73 -5.90 -44.40
N GLN A 353 15.82 -4.81 -45.15
CA GLN A 353 15.14 -4.67 -46.45
C GLN A 353 15.68 -5.60 -47.54
N LYS A 354 16.95 -6.04 -47.45
CA LYS A 354 17.55 -6.94 -48.45
C LYS A 354 16.96 -8.35 -48.37
N ASP A 355 16.77 -8.81 -47.13
CA ASP A 355 16.27 -10.16 -46.86
C ASP A 355 14.74 -10.17 -46.59
N GLY A 356 14.11 -9.00 -46.47
CA GLY A 356 12.69 -8.85 -46.16
C GLY A 356 12.31 -9.32 -44.75
N MET A 357 13.27 -9.28 -43.81
CA MET A 357 13.12 -9.82 -42.44
C MET A 357 13.10 -8.72 -41.40
N VAL A 358 12.30 -8.92 -40.34
CA VAL A 358 12.28 -8.10 -39.13
C VAL A 358 12.85 -8.91 -37.99
N ARG A 359 13.89 -8.39 -37.32
CA ARG A 359 14.46 -8.97 -36.09
C ARG A 359 13.96 -8.17 -34.90
N PHE A 360 13.21 -8.80 -34.02
CA PHE A 360 12.77 -8.20 -32.77
C PHE A 360 13.92 -8.24 -31.75
N LEU A 361 14.08 -7.15 -31.00
CA LEU A 361 15.12 -6.95 -29.99
C LEU A 361 14.48 -6.81 -28.62
N GLU A 362 15.26 -7.09 -27.58
CA GLU A 362 14.92 -6.73 -26.21
C GLU A 362 15.10 -5.22 -26.01
N ASP A 363 14.44 -4.68 -24.97
CA ASP A 363 14.59 -3.28 -24.57
C ASP A 363 16.07 -3.00 -24.23
N PRO A 364 16.72 -2.03 -24.89
CA PRO A 364 18.13 -1.72 -24.64
C PRO A 364 18.39 -1.03 -23.29
N GLU A 365 17.36 -0.55 -22.57
CA GLU A 365 17.54 0.17 -21.30
C GLU A 365 17.96 -0.79 -20.16
N GLN A 366 19.16 -0.55 -19.61
CA GLN A 366 19.74 -1.34 -18.52
C GLN A 366 19.53 -0.69 -17.14
N TYR A 367 18.72 0.37 -17.05
CA TYR A 367 18.46 1.16 -15.85
C TYR A 367 19.72 1.85 -15.27
N LYS A 368 20.68 2.18 -16.15
CA LYS A 368 21.98 2.79 -15.78
C LYS A 368 22.17 4.18 -16.37
N SER A 369 21.25 4.63 -17.22
CA SER A 369 21.32 5.92 -17.90
C SER A 369 21.04 7.09 -16.94
N SER A 370 21.65 8.25 -17.22
CA SER A 370 21.33 9.49 -16.51
C SER A 370 19.85 9.87 -16.67
N GLU A 371 19.29 9.57 -17.85
CA GLU A 371 17.87 9.78 -18.16
C GLU A 371 16.97 8.95 -17.23
N MET A 372 17.31 7.68 -16.95
CA MET A 372 16.55 6.86 -16.01
C MET A 372 16.65 7.38 -14.57
N ILE A 373 17.80 7.94 -14.18
CA ILE A 373 17.96 8.58 -12.86
C ILE A 373 17.04 9.80 -12.73
N GLU A 374 16.96 10.64 -13.76
CA GLU A 374 16.05 11.80 -13.79
C GLU A 374 14.57 11.37 -13.75
N ILE A 375 14.21 10.31 -14.50
CA ILE A 375 12.87 9.73 -14.46
C ILE A 375 12.56 9.21 -13.05
N MET A 376 13.50 8.50 -12.41
CA MET A 376 13.35 7.99 -11.05
C MET A 376 13.19 9.11 -10.04
N ASP A 377 14.03 10.14 -10.08
CA ASP A 377 13.90 11.30 -9.18
C ASP A 377 12.55 11.99 -9.37
N SER A 378 12.11 12.20 -10.62
CA SER A 378 10.77 12.75 -10.91
C SER A 378 9.63 11.90 -10.33
N VAL A 379 9.72 10.57 -10.39
CA VAL A 379 8.75 9.66 -9.78
C VAL A 379 8.80 9.74 -8.25
N ILE A 380 10.00 9.80 -7.66
CA ILE A 380 10.20 9.94 -6.20
C ILE A 380 9.59 11.26 -5.70
N GLN A 381 9.90 12.38 -6.34
CA GLN A 381 9.35 13.69 -5.95
C GLN A 381 7.83 13.73 -6.04
N ARG A 382 7.24 13.16 -7.10
CA ARG A 382 5.78 13.02 -7.21
C ARG A 382 5.19 12.17 -6.08
N THR A 383 5.85 11.07 -5.73
CA THR A 383 5.40 10.17 -4.65
C THR A 383 5.47 10.85 -3.28
N ILE A 384 6.54 11.62 -3.02
CA ILE A 384 6.66 12.46 -1.81
C ILE A 384 5.54 13.50 -1.75
N GLY A 385 5.25 14.17 -2.86
CA GLY A 385 4.13 15.12 -2.97
C GLY A 385 2.78 14.47 -2.64
N LEU A 386 2.53 13.27 -3.18
CA LEU A 386 1.32 12.50 -2.88
C LEU A 386 1.23 12.11 -1.40
N SER A 387 2.32 11.65 -0.80
CA SER A 387 2.37 11.30 0.63
C SER A 387 2.03 12.50 1.52
N LYS A 388 2.59 13.68 1.23
CA LYS A 388 2.24 14.93 1.94
C LYS A 388 0.75 15.27 1.82
N ASN A 389 0.17 15.08 0.64
CA ASN A 389 -1.26 15.32 0.43
C ASN A 389 -2.14 14.34 1.21
N LEU A 390 -1.75 13.06 1.28
CA LEU A 390 -2.47 12.06 2.06
C LEU A 390 -2.43 12.38 3.56
N LEU A 391 -1.28 12.78 4.08
CA LEU A 391 -1.15 13.20 5.49
C LEU A 391 -2.06 14.41 5.80
N ALA A 392 -2.08 15.41 4.92
CA ALA A 392 -2.96 16.57 5.11
C ALA A 392 -4.46 16.22 5.03
N MET A 393 -4.84 15.27 4.18
CA MET A 393 -6.23 14.77 4.13
C MET A 393 -6.59 13.98 5.39
N ASP A 394 -5.70 13.13 5.88
CA ASP A 394 -5.89 12.36 7.11
C ASP A 394 -6.05 13.28 8.33
N GLU A 395 -5.24 14.34 8.40
CA GLU A 395 -5.36 15.40 9.41
C GLU A 395 -6.73 16.11 9.32
N SER A 396 -7.13 16.54 8.12
CA SER A 396 -8.43 17.21 7.92
C SER A 396 -9.62 16.31 8.28
N LEU A 397 -9.57 15.01 7.94
CA LEU A 397 -10.62 14.04 8.28
C LEU A 397 -10.65 13.74 9.78
N SER A 398 -9.47 13.64 10.41
CA SER A 398 -9.32 13.43 11.85
C SER A 398 -9.89 14.56 12.71
N CYS A 399 -10.07 15.74 12.11
CA CYS A 399 -10.65 16.92 12.73
C CYS A 399 -12.12 17.18 12.34
N ASP A 400 -12.71 16.38 11.44
CA ASP A 400 -14.09 16.58 10.97
C ASP A 400 -15.11 16.14 12.05
N PRO A 401 -15.99 17.05 12.52
CA PRO A 401 -16.99 16.74 13.55
C PRO A 401 -17.97 15.62 13.19
N LEU A 402 -18.31 15.46 11.90
CA LEU A 402 -19.21 14.40 11.41
C LEU A 402 -18.49 13.04 11.39
N TYR A 403 -17.22 13.03 11.01
CA TYR A 403 -16.37 11.84 11.09
C TYR A 403 -16.20 11.41 12.54
N LEU A 404 -15.83 12.33 13.43
CA LEU A 404 -15.71 12.08 14.87
C LEU A 404 -17.04 11.61 15.50
N GLY A 405 -18.16 12.21 15.10
CA GLY A 405 -19.50 11.82 15.54
C GLY A 405 -19.94 10.42 15.06
N LYS A 406 -19.45 9.97 13.90
CA LYS A 406 -19.75 8.63 13.36
C LYS A 406 -18.82 7.56 13.93
N VAL A 407 -17.51 7.84 14.01
CA VAL A 407 -16.52 7.00 14.68
C VAL A 407 -16.87 6.82 16.16
N GLY A 408 -17.38 7.87 16.83
CA GLY A 408 -17.89 7.79 18.20
C GLY A 408 -19.12 6.88 18.36
N ARG A 409 -20.01 6.78 17.36
CA ARG A 409 -21.17 5.87 17.38
C ARG A 409 -20.83 4.45 16.96
N GLU A 410 -19.89 4.25 16.04
CA GLU A 410 -19.40 2.92 15.66
C GLU A 410 -18.55 2.28 16.76
N ARG A 411 -17.77 3.08 17.51
CA ARG A 411 -17.09 2.63 18.75
C ARG A 411 -18.06 2.10 19.81
N GLN A 412 -19.27 2.65 19.94
CA GLN A 412 -20.28 2.13 20.87
C GLN A 412 -20.96 0.81 20.42
N ARG A 413 -20.85 0.41 19.14
CA ARG A 413 -21.39 -0.86 18.63
C ARG A 413 -20.37 -1.99 18.55
N TYR A 414 -19.09 -1.66 18.62
CA TYR A 414 -17.96 -2.59 18.66
C TYR A 414 -17.08 -2.28 19.86
N ASP A 415 -17.66 -2.35 21.05
CA ASP A 415 -16.88 -2.36 22.29
C ASP A 415 -16.35 -3.79 22.51
N PHE A 416 -15.41 -4.20 21.65
CA PHE A 416 -14.50 -5.33 21.82
C PHE A 416 -13.29 -5.14 20.89
N GLY A 417 -12.16 -4.71 21.48
CA GLY A 417 -10.80 -5.06 21.04
C GLY A 417 -10.19 -4.20 19.93
N ASP A 418 -9.15 -3.47 20.30
CA ASP A 418 -8.27 -2.67 19.45
C ASP A 418 -7.50 -3.53 18.43
N ASP A 419 -7.67 -3.24 17.13
CA ASP A 419 -6.87 -3.75 16.02
C ASP A 419 -6.06 -2.60 15.39
N PHE A 420 -4.87 -2.94 14.90
CA PHE A 420 -3.89 -2.17 14.09
C PHE A 420 -2.68 -1.59 14.82
N ASP A 421 -1.61 -2.39 14.91
CA ASP A 421 -0.36 -2.06 14.21
C ASP A 421 0.51 -3.31 13.91
N THR A 422 1.08 -3.35 12.69
CA THR A 422 1.98 -4.38 12.09
C THR A 422 1.38 -5.66 11.48
N VAL A 423 0.46 -5.48 10.53
CA VAL A 423 0.22 -6.45 9.43
C VAL A 423 0.91 -5.91 8.16
N PRO A 424 1.75 -6.67 7.42
CA PRO A 424 2.22 -6.24 6.11
C PRO A 424 1.03 -6.08 5.16
N GLN A 425 1.00 -4.96 4.44
CA GLN A 425 -0.05 -4.58 3.51
C GLN A 425 -0.47 -5.74 2.59
N LYS A 426 -1.76 -6.12 2.68
CA LYS A 426 -2.44 -7.03 1.75
C LYS A 426 -2.30 -6.50 0.33
N PHE A 427 -1.74 -7.31 -0.57
CA PHE A 427 -1.56 -6.92 -1.98
C PHE A 427 -2.64 -7.52 -2.88
N SER A 428 -3.23 -6.70 -3.75
CA SER A 428 -4.08 -7.17 -4.84
C SER A 428 -3.20 -7.51 -6.04
N MET A 429 -3.14 -8.77 -6.44
CA MET A 429 -2.51 -9.13 -7.72
C MET A 429 -3.53 -8.98 -8.85
N VAL A 430 -3.22 -8.11 -9.82
CA VAL A 430 -3.78 -8.13 -11.16
C VAL A 430 -3.03 -9.22 -11.92
N SER A 431 -3.74 -10.27 -12.33
CA SER A 431 -3.17 -11.43 -13.03
C SER A 431 -2.83 -11.11 -14.48
N SER A 432 -1.61 -11.46 -14.90
CA SER A 432 -1.27 -11.63 -16.31
C SER A 432 -0.21 -12.71 -16.48
N LEU A 433 -0.63 -13.98 -16.51
CA LEU A 433 0.14 -15.09 -17.10
C LEU A 433 -0.81 -16.09 -17.81
N PRO A 434 -0.35 -16.78 -18.87
CA PRO A 434 -1.19 -17.34 -19.92
C PRO A 434 -1.60 -18.80 -19.68
N ARG A 435 -2.87 -19.13 -19.93
CA ARG A 435 -3.40 -20.51 -19.86
C ARG A 435 -3.09 -21.33 -21.11
N TRP A 436 -2.41 -22.45 -20.89
CA TRP A 436 -2.36 -23.60 -21.80
C TRP A 436 -3.70 -24.36 -21.77
N ARG A 437 -4.19 -24.77 -22.94
CA ARG A 437 -5.38 -25.63 -23.09
C ARG A 437 -4.96 -27.07 -23.31
N ASN A 438 -5.66 -28.01 -22.67
CA ASN A 438 -6.04 -29.26 -23.33
C ASN A 438 -7.38 -29.80 -22.83
N ASN A 439 -7.98 -30.63 -23.69
CA ASN A 439 -9.41 -30.87 -23.89
C ASN A 439 -9.97 -32.13 -23.18
N LYS A 440 -11.28 -32.09 -22.89
CA LYS A 440 -12.31 -33.16 -23.03
C LYS A 440 -12.42 -34.29 -21.98
N LEU A 441 -13.53 -34.34 -21.21
CA LEU A 441 -14.73 -35.23 -21.37
C LEU A 441 -15.54 -35.48 -20.06
N ILE A 442 -16.83 -35.09 -20.11
CA ILE A 442 -18.07 -35.83 -19.74
C ILE A 442 -18.19 -36.60 -18.38
N SER A 443 -19.10 -36.08 -17.55
CA SER A 443 -20.22 -36.74 -16.82
C SER A 443 -20.18 -37.06 -15.32
N SER A 444 -21.33 -36.69 -14.74
CA SER A 444 -22.12 -37.36 -13.70
C SER A 444 -21.85 -37.02 -12.23
N SER A 445 -22.78 -36.22 -11.73
CA SER A 445 -23.18 -35.98 -10.35
C SER A 445 -23.45 -37.27 -9.56
N ARG A 446 -23.02 -37.30 -8.28
CA ARG A 446 -23.77 -37.90 -7.18
C ARG A 446 -23.34 -37.31 -5.83
N SER A 447 -24.31 -36.68 -5.19
CA SER A 447 -24.36 -36.21 -3.81
C SER A 447 -24.38 -37.36 -2.81
N VAL A 448 -23.56 -37.29 -1.76
CA VAL A 448 -23.75 -38.08 -0.52
C VAL A 448 -23.44 -37.19 0.69
N HIS A 449 -24.49 -36.93 1.48
CA HIS A 449 -24.38 -36.50 2.88
C HIS A 449 -23.77 -37.64 3.72
N LEU A 450 -22.95 -37.34 4.73
CA LEU A 450 -23.27 -37.69 6.13
C LEU A 450 -22.21 -37.21 7.15
N ARG A 451 -22.71 -36.44 8.12
CA ARG A 451 -22.51 -36.48 9.59
C ARG A 451 -21.11 -36.56 10.21
N SER A 452 -20.76 -35.42 10.81
CA SER A 452 -19.94 -35.20 12.01
C SER A 452 -20.18 -36.22 13.13
N LEU A 453 -19.08 -36.69 13.73
CA LEU A 453 -18.99 -37.20 15.10
C LEU A 453 -17.60 -36.87 15.65
N CYS A 454 -17.55 -35.90 16.56
CA CYS A 454 -16.37 -35.53 17.34
C CYS A 454 -16.13 -36.55 18.45
N VAL A 455 -14.89 -37.01 18.62
CA VAL A 455 -14.39 -37.58 19.89
C VAL A 455 -12.98 -37.05 20.15
N SER A 456 -12.82 -36.48 21.33
CA SER A 456 -11.60 -35.93 21.94
C SER A 456 -10.67 -37.02 22.48
N ALA A 457 -9.35 -36.93 22.22
CA ALA A 457 -8.28 -37.25 23.18
C ALA A 457 -6.86 -36.99 22.64
N SER A 458 -6.19 -36.03 23.28
CA SER A 458 -4.78 -35.98 23.70
C SER A 458 -3.86 -37.18 23.42
N SER A 459 -2.88 -37.00 22.53
CA SER A 459 -1.43 -37.29 22.71
C SER A 459 -0.73 -37.23 21.35
N SER A 460 0.23 -36.32 21.22
CA SER A 460 0.93 -36.05 19.95
C SER A 460 2.17 -36.93 19.84
N ASP A 461 2.00 -38.19 19.43
CA ASP A 461 3.09 -39.03 18.94
C ASP A 461 3.11 -39.05 17.41
N THR A 462 4.31 -38.84 16.88
CA THR A 462 4.64 -38.81 15.45
C THR A 462 4.24 -40.13 14.78
N LEU A 463 3.15 -40.17 14.01
CA LEU A 463 2.77 -41.36 13.24
C LEU A 463 2.37 -41.02 11.81
N VAL A 464 3.26 -41.36 10.87
CA VAL A 464 2.91 -42.07 9.64
C VAL A 464 3.91 -43.21 9.48
N ALA A 465 3.59 -44.37 10.06
CA ALA A 465 4.24 -45.64 9.74
C ALA A 465 3.15 -46.63 9.32
N GLY A 466 3.21 -47.08 8.08
CA GLY A 466 2.28 -48.05 7.52
C GLY A 466 2.69 -49.50 7.80
N GLY A 467 1.69 -50.38 7.88
CA GLY A 467 1.81 -51.82 7.62
C GLY A 467 2.22 -52.68 8.82
N SER A 468 1.24 -53.31 9.46
CA SER A 468 1.41 -54.41 10.40
C SER A 468 2.02 -55.66 9.74
N PRO A 469 2.81 -56.45 10.48
CA PRO A 469 2.38 -57.83 10.69
C PRO A 469 2.60 -58.37 12.12
N LYS A 470 1.77 -59.37 12.40
CA LYS A 470 1.49 -60.13 13.64
C LYS A 470 2.66 -60.52 14.55
N GLU A 471 2.34 -60.55 15.85
CA GLU A 471 3.11 -61.05 16.98
C GLU A 471 3.39 -62.56 16.91
N ASP A 472 4.59 -62.95 17.32
CA ASP A 472 4.83 -64.18 18.09
C ASP A 472 6.03 -63.93 19.03
N GLU A 473 5.81 -64.13 20.33
CA GLU A 473 6.78 -63.95 21.41
C GLU A 473 7.87 -65.04 21.40
N ARG A 474 9.13 -64.66 21.68
CA ARG A 474 10.02 -65.35 22.65
C ARG A 474 11.34 -64.62 22.88
N GLN A 475 11.80 -64.72 24.13
CA GLN A 475 12.89 -64.00 24.77
C GLN A 475 14.31 -64.29 24.24
N SER A 476 15.16 -63.28 24.41
CA SER A 476 16.59 -63.31 24.80
C SER A 476 17.71 -63.23 23.74
N LYS A 477 18.64 -62.29 24.04
CA LYS A 477 20.08 -62.21 23.73
C LYS A 477 20.58 -61.77 22.34
N VAL A 478 21.30 -60.64 22.40
CA VAL A 478 22.53 -60.27 21.66
C VAL A 478 22.42 -60.09 20.14
N SER A 479 22.48 -58.83 19.69
CA SER A 479 23.56 -58.29 18.85
C SER A 479 23.09 -56.97 18.25
N SER A 480 23.88 -55.92 18.45
CA SER A 480 23.73 -54.61 17.83
C SER A 480 23.86 -54.73 16.32
N LYS A 481 22.75 -55.03 15.63
CA LYS A 481 22.65 -54.84 14.18
C LYS A 481 22.46 -53.35 13.92
N LYS A 482 23.50 -52.72 13.37
CA LYS A 482 23.40 -51.47 12.60
C LYS A 482 22.32 -51.67 11.54
N GLU A 483 21.18 -51.03 11.71
CA GLU A 483 20.29 -50.76 10.57
C GLU A 483 21.02 -49.76 9.68
N GLY A 484 21.26 -50.17 8.43
CA GLY A 484 21.95 -49.37 7.43
C GLY A 484 21.15 -48.12 7.08
N ASP A 485 21.79 -46.96 7.27
CA ASP A 485 21.27 -45.67 6.82
C ASP A 485 21.51 -45.55 5.30
N ASP A 486 20.53 -46.02 4.53
CA ASP A 486 20.53 -45.98 3.06
C ASP A 486 20.49 -44.53 2.54
N SER A 487 21.68 -44.04 2.21
CA SER A 487 22.04 -43.51 0.88
C SER A 487 21.18 -42.37 0.29
N GLU A 488 21.20 -41.21 0.93
CA GLU A 488 21.44 -39.90 0.28
C GLU A 488 21.58 -38.85 1.41
N ASP A 489 22.82 -38.53 1.80
CA ASP A 489 23.13 -37.44 2.74
C ASP A 489 22.77 -36.08 2.12
N LEU A 490 22.36 -35.08 2.92
CA LEU A 490 21.93 -33.77 2.41
C LEU A 490 23.02 -33.15 1.52
N LYS A 491 24.28 -33.25 1.96
CA LYS A 491 25.44 -32.76 1.20
C LYS A 491 25.57 -33.46 -0.14
N PHE A 492 25.51 -34.80 -0.13
CA PHE A 492 25.57 -35.60 -1.36
C PHE A 492 24.41 -35.28 -2.32
N TRP A 493 23.19 -35.07 -1.81
CA TRP A 493 22.05 -34.65 -2.62
C TRP A 493 22.28 -33.27 -3.27
N MET A 494 22.82 -32.30 -2.52
CA MET A 494 23.13 -30.98 -3.07
C MET A 494 24.23 -31.06 -4.15
N ASP A 495 25.32 -31.80 -3.88
CA ASP A 495 26.43 -31.99 -4.82
C ASP A 495 25.93 -32.61 -6.14
N LYS A 496 25.09 -33.65 -6.05
CA LYS A 496 24.48 -34.33 -7.20
C LYS A 496 23.58 -33.41 -8.02
N ASN A 497 22.94 -32.42 -7.39
CA ASN A 497 22.01 -31.49 -8.03
C ASN A 497 22.65 -30.12 -8.35
N GLY A 498 23.99 -30.06 -8.41
CA GLY A 498 24.74 -28.92 -8.95
C GLY A 498 25.25 -27.91 -7.93
N LEU A 499 25.38 -28.27 -6.65
CA LEU A 499 26.05 -27.42 -5.66
C LEU A 499 27.54 -27.27 -6.02
N PRO A 500 28.05 -26.03 -6.16
CA PRO A 500 29.48 -25.77 -6.33
C PRO A 500 30.32 -26.21 -5.12
N PRO A 501 31.65 -26.40 -5.29
CA PRO A 501 32.54 -26.66 -4.17
C PRO A 501 32.38 -25.61 -3.06
N CYS A 502 32.04 -26.06 -1.86
CA CYS A 502 31.79 -25.20 -0.71
C CYS A 502 32.95 -25.26 0.28
N LYS A 503 33.23 -24.15 0.97
CA LYS A 503 34.23 -24.06 2.05
C LYS A 503 33.63 -24.38 3.42
N VAL A 504 32.59 -25.21 3.43
CA VAL A 504 31.85 -25.60 4.63
C VAL A 504 31.56 -27.10 4.70
N ILE A 505 31.39 -27.58 5.92
CA ILE A 505 31.02 -28.96 6.26
C ILE A 505 29.86 -28.97 7.24
N LEU A 506 29.04 -30.01 7.16
CA LEU A 506 28.04 -30.29 8.18
C LEU A 506 28.71 -31.06 9.33
N LYS A 507 28.53 -30.57 10.55
CA LYS A 507 28.94 -31.24 11.79
C LYS A 507 27.72 -31.52 12.64
N GLU A 508 27.82 -32.50 13.54
CA GLU A 508 26.76 -32.83 14.48
C GLU A 508 27.07 -32.32 15.88
N ARG A 509 26.01 -32.02 16.64
CA ARG A 509 26.06 -31.77 18.08
C ARG A 509 24.94 -32.54 18.78
N PRO A 510 25.14 -33.00 20.03
CA PRO A 510 24.10 -33.72 20.76
C PRO A 510 22.88 -32.82 21.00
N ALA A 511 21.69 -33.39 20.84
CA ALA A 511 20.46 -32.76 21.31
C ALA A 511 20.36 -32.90 22.84
N HIS A 512 19.71 -31.94 23.49
CA HIS A 512 19.48 -31.93 24.94
C HIS A 512 18.61 -33.12 25.36
N ASP A 513 17.55 -33.41 24.60
CA ASP A 513 16.76 -34.61 24.78
C ASP A 513 17.37 -35.77 23.98
N GLN A 514 17.86 -36.77 24.70
CA GLN A 514 18.53 -37.96 24.17
C GLN A 514 17.63 -38.79 23.24
N LYS A 515 16.31 -38.59 23.26
CA LYS A 515 15.37 -39.22 22.32
C LYS A 515 15.48 -38.63 20.91
N HIS A 516 16.00 -37.41 20.78
CA HIS A 516 16.16 -36.75 19.49
C HIS A 516 17.50 -37.08 18.84
N LYS A 517 17.49 -37.10 17.51
CA LYS A 517 18.72 -37.20 16.72
C LYS A 517 19.64 -35.99 16.98
N PRO A 518 20.98 -36.16 16.88
CA PRO A 518 21.92 -35.05 16.89
C PRO A 518 21.53 -33.97 15.87
N ILE A 519 21.74 -32.71 16.24
CA ILE A 519 21.47 -31.55 15.40
C ILE A 519 22.66 -31.30 14.49
N HIS A 520 22.41 -31.04 13.21
CA HIS A 520 23.45 -30.59 12.30
C HIS A 520 23.66 -29.08 12.39
N TYR A 521 24.89 -28.64 12.15
CA TYR A 521 25.24 -27.25 11.97
C TYR A 521 26.33 -27.10 10.89
N VAL A 522 26.39 -25.92 10.28
CA VAL A 522 27.38 -25.57 9.27
C VAL A 522 28.64 -25.03 9.95
N ALA A 523 29.79 -25.64 9.64
CA ALA A 523 31.10 -25.23 10.11
C ALA A 523 32.05 -24.97 8.93
N ALA A 524 33.05 -24.11 9.12
CA ALA A 524 34.11 -23.89 8.16
C ALA A 524 34.86 -25.21 7.91
N SER A 525 35.11 -25.57 6.65
CA SER A 525 35.91 -26.76 6.31
C SER A 525 37.40 -26.47 6.34
N GLU A 526 37.77 -25.21 6.20
CA GLU A 526 39.13 -24.68 6.15
C GLU A 526 39.17 -23.31 6.83
N ASP A 527 40.36 -22.72 6.97
CA ASP A 527 40.50 -21.36 7.49
C ASP A 527 39.95 -20.35 6.47
N LEU A 528 39.03 -19.49 6.89
CA LEU A 528 38.43 -18.45 6.06
C LEU A 528 38.91 -17.06 6.49
N GLN A 529 39.03 -16.17 5.52
CA GLN A 529 39.28 -14.75 5.73
C GLN A 529 38.02 -13.93 5.44
N LYS A 530 37.94 -12.74 6.04
CA LYS A 530 36.86 -11.79 5.76
C LYS A 530 36.77 -11.53 4.24
N GLY A 531 35.56 -11.65 3.69
CA GLY A 531 35.29 -11.49 2.26
C GLY A 531 35.31 -12.79 1.46
N ASP A 532 35.70 -13.92 2.07
CA ASP A 532 35.57 -15.23 1.42
C ASP A 532 34.11 -15.64 1.28
N VAL A 533 33.77 -16.25 0.14
CA VAL A 533 32.49 -16.93 -0.06
C VAL A 533 32.54 -18.27 0.65
N ALA A 534 31.73 -18.46 1.69
CA ALA A 534 31.62 -19.73 2.42
C ALA A 534 30.94 -20.81 1.57
N PHE A 535 29.85 -20.43 0.91
CA PHE A 535 29.12 -21.28 -0.04
C PHE A 535 28.24 -20.42 -0.96
N SER A 536 27.87 -21.01 -2.10
CA SER A 536 26.95 -20.45 -3.10
C SER A 536 25.95 -21.54 -3.48
N VAL A 537 24.66 -21.34 -3.18
CA VAL A 537 23.59 -22.30 -3.44
C VAL A 537 22.81 -21.87 -4.68
N PRO A 538 22.82 -22.62 -5.79
CA PRO A 538 22.07 -22.28 -6.99
C PRO A 538 20.57 -22.15 -6.75
N ASP A 539 19.89 -21.27 -7.49
CA ASP A 539 18.44 -21.04 -7.38
C ASP A 539 17.63 -22.32 -7.59
N SER A 540 18.15 -23.33 -8.32
CA SER A 540 17.51 -24.64 -8.49
C SER A 540 17.33 -25.41 -7.17
N LEU A 541 18.19 -25.16 -6.17
CA LEU A 541 18.18 -25.80 -4.85
C LEU A 541 17.50 -24.95 -3.76
N VAL A 542 16.98 -23.78 -4.11
CA VAL A 542 16.30 -22.88 -3.18
C VAL A 542 14.78 -23.01 -3.36
N VAL A 543 14.05 -23.13 -2.26
CA VAL A 543 12.58 -23.10 -2.30
C VAL A 543 12.10 -21.68 -2.01
N THR A 544 11.45 -21.06 -3.00
CA THR A 544 10.83 -19.74 -2.92
C THR A 544 9.35 -19.81 -3.29
N LEU A 545 8.57 -18.76 -3.03
CA LEU A 545 7.20 -18.69 -3.54
C LEU A 545 7.15 -18.70 -5.06
N GLU A 546 8.12 -18.11 -5.75
CA GLU A 546 8.21 -18.18 -7.20
C GLU A 546 8.22 -19.63 -7.70
N ARG A 547 8.95 -20.53 -7.01
CA ARG A 547 8.92 -21.96 -7.34
C ARG A 547 7.58 -22.61 -6.99
N VAL A 548 6.96 -22.23 -5.87
CA VAL A 548 5.60 -22.69 -5.51
C VAL A 548 4.58 -22.23 -6.56
N LEU A 549 4.71 -21.02 -7.08
CA LEU A 549 3.90 -20.44 -8.16
C LEU A 549 4.20 -21.04 -9.53
N GLY A 550 5.44 -21.47 -9.77
CA GLY A 550 5.84 -22.22 -10.96
C GLY A 550 5.36 -23.67 -10.94
N ASN A 551 4.95 -24.18 -9.77
CA ASN A 551 4.39 -25.52 -9.65
C ASN A 551 2.87 -25.48 -9.93
N GLU A 552 2.48 -26.05 -11.07
CA GLU A 552 1.09 -26.07 -11.57
C GLU A 552 0.06 -26.62 -10.55
N THR A 553 0.50 -27.39 -9.55
CA THR A 553 -0.39 -28.02 -8.55
C THR A 553 -0.82 -27.12 -7.40
N ILE A 554 -0.04 -26.08 -7.05
CA ILE A 554 -0.24 -25.27 -5.82
C ILE A 554 -0.26 -23.75 -6.12
N ALA A 555 0.16 -23.35 -7.33
CA ALA A 555 0.30 -21.96 -7.76
C ALA A 555 -0.93 -21.06 -7.52
N GLU A 556 -2.15 -21.62 -7.62
CA GLU A 556 -3.38 -20.83 -7.58
C GLU A 556 -3.90 -20.57 -6.15
N LEU A 557 -3.44 -21.32 -5.14
CA LEU A 557 -3.81 -21.10 -3.73
C LEU A 557 -3.36 -19.71 -3.24
N LEU A 558 -2.22 -19.24 -3.73
CA LEU A 558 -1.60 -17.96 -3.40
C LEU A 558 -2.35 -16.74 -4.00
N THR A 559 -3.18 -16.94 -5.04
CA THR A 559 -3.86 -15.83 -5.73
C THR A 559 -5.04 -15.24 -4.94
N THR A 560 -5.47 -15.93 -3.88
CA THR A 560 -6.65 -15.54 -3.09
C THR A 560 -6.36 -14.46 -2.05
N ASN A 561 -5.09 -14.14 -1.78
CA ASN A 561 -4.62 -13.16 -0.79
C ASN A 561 -5.18 -13.42 0.65
N LYS A 562 -5.57 -14.66 0.94
CA LYS A 562 -6.09 -15.09 2.24
C LYS A 562 -5.05 -15.76 3.14
N LEU A 563 -4.00 -16.33 2.55
CA LEU A 563 -2.94 -17.04 3.25
C LEU A 563 -1.66 -16.20 3.27
N SER A 564 -0.88 -16.29 4.35
CA SER A 564 0.46 -15.72 4.35
C SER A 564 1.40 -16.54 3.46
N GLU A 565 2.49 -15.90 3.03
CA GLU A 565 3.58 -16.52 2.27
C GLU A 565 4.17 -17.75 3.01
N LEU A 566 4.28 -17.65 4.34
CA LEU A 566 4.75 -18.74 5.19
C LEU A 566 3.77 -19.91 5.23
N ALA A 567 2.46 -19.65 5.29
CA ALA A 567 1.45 -20.72 5.23
C ALA A 567 1.51 -21.47 3.91
N CYS A 568 1.74 -20.77 2.79
CA CYS A 568 1.85 -21.41 1.49
C CYS A 568 3.14 -22.24 1.34
N LEU A 569 4.28 -21.73 1.83
CA LEU A 569 5.52 -22.51 1.88
C LEU A 569 5.38 -23.75 2.79
N ALA A 570 4.73 -23.60 3.95
CA ALA A 570 4.47 -24.70 4.86
C ALA A 570 3.60 -25.77 4.20
N LEU A 571 2.47 -25.37 3.58
CA LEU A 571 1.57 -26.30 2.89
C LEU A 571 2.29 -27.02 1.73
N TYR A 572 3.08 -26.28 0.93
CA TYR A 572 3.88 -26.85 -0.15
C TYR A 572 4.80 -27.95 0.36
N LEU A 573 5.60 -27.66 1.40
CA LEU A 573 6.54 -28.64 1.95
C LEU A 573 5.85 -29.79 2.68
N MET A 574 4.66 -29.59 3.24
CA MET A 574 3.86 -30.68 3.81
C MET A 574 3.42 -31.68 2.75
N TYR A 575 2.99 -31.22 1.57
CA TYR A 575 2.66 -32.11 0.46
C TYR A 575 3.90 -32.79 -0.14
N GLU A 576 5.02 -32.08 -0.29
CA GLU A 576 6.30 -32.69 -0.69
C GLU A 576 6.73 -33.77 0.32
N LYS A 577 6.58 -33.51 1.62
CA LYS A 577 6.85 -34.48 2.69
C LYS A 577 5.98 -35.72 2.58
N LYS A 578 4.68 -35.56 2.29
CA LYS A 578 3.72 -36.67 2.11
C LYS A 578 4.11 -37.60 0.96
N GLN A 579 4.82 -37.09 -0.05
CA GLN A 579 5.33 -37.91 -1.18
C GLN A 579 6.54 -38.78 -0.79
N GLY A 580 7.18 -38.52 0.35
CA GLY A 580 8.33 -39.28 0.84
C GLY A 580 9.51 -39.26 -0.14
N LYS A 581 10.16 -40.42 -0.34
CA LYS A 581 11.34 -40.56 -1.22
C LYS A 581 11.10 -40.20 -2.70
N LYS A 582 9.85 -40.00 -3.12
CA LYS A 582 9.51 -39.54 -4.48
C LYS A 582 9.75 -38.04 -4.67
N SER A 583 9.74 -37.26 -3.59
CA SER A 583 10.03 -35.83 -3.64
C SER A 583 11.51 -35.59 -3.85
N VAL A 584 11.85 -34.68 -4.78
CA VAL A 584 13.23 -34.20 -4.96
C VAL A 584 13.75 -33.52 -3.69
N TRP A 585 12.87 -32.93 -2.88
CA TRP A 585 13.19 -32.25 -1.63
C TRP A 585 13.31 -33.18 -0.42
N TYR A 586 13.14 -34.50 -0.59
CA TYR A 586 13.12 -35.45 0.53
C TYR A 586 14.34 -35.34 1.46
N PRO A 587 15.61 -35.24 0.98
CA PRO A 587 16.76 -35.07 1.86
C PRO A 587 16.74 -33.74 2.62
N TYR A 588 16.29 -32.65 2.00
CA TYR A 588 16.16 -31.35 2.63
C TYR A 588 15.06 -31.33 3.70
N ILE A 589 13.89 -31.87 3.39
CA ILE A 589 12.77 -31.99 4.35
C ILE A 589 13.17 -32.85 5.54
N ARG A 590 13.92 -33.95 5.32
CA ARG A 590 14.44 -34.79 6.41
C ARG A 590 15.40 -34.03 7.31
N GLU A 591 16.20 -33.10 6.75
CA GLU A 591 17.02 -32.21 7.56
C GLU A 591 16.17 -31.23 8.37
N LEU A 592 15.15 -30.60 7.76
CA LEU A 592 14.22 -29.73 8.51
C LEU A 592 13.53 -30.48 9.67
N ASP A 593 13.13 -31.73 9.43
CA ASP A 593 12.56 -32.62 10.46
C ASP A 593 13.56 -33.01 11.55
N ARG A 594 14.85 -33.19 11.22
CA ARG A 594 15.92 -33.39 12.21
C ARG A 594 16.05 -32.16 13.09
N GLN A 595 16.03 -30.98 12.49
CA GLN A 595 16.18 -29.70 13.18
C GLN A 595 14.96 -29.39 14.06
N ARG A 596 13.74 -29.70 13.60
CA ARG A 596 12.46 -29.32 14.25
C ARG A 596 12.36 -27.82 14.58
N GLY A 597 13.07 -26.98 13.84
CA GLY A 597 13.17 -25.54 14.13
C GLY A 597 13.91 -25.22 15.44
N ARG A 598 14.74 -26.12 15.96
CA ARG A 598 15.44 -25.97 17.25
C ARG A 598 16.66 -25.03 17.24
N GLY A 599 16.96 -24.43 16.09
CA GLY A 599 17.97 -23.38 15.96
C GLY A 599 19.31 -23.73 16.60
N GLN A 600 20.07 -22.68 16.97
CA GLN A 600 21.38 -22.83 17.59
C GLN A 600 21.34 -23.11 19.11
N LEU A 601 20.22 -22.92 19.80
CA LEU A 601 20.13 -23.16 21.26
C LEU A 601 19.33 -24.42 21.62
N ASP A 602 19.00 -25.26 20.64
CA ASP A 602 18.19 -26.47 20.83
C ASP A 602 16.80 -26.20 21.43
N ALA A 603 16.23 -25.04 21.10
CA ALA A 603 14.92 -24.61 21.56
C ALA A 603 14.02 -24.27 20.36
N GLU A 604 12.83 -24.85 20.34
CA GLU A 604 11.80 -24.54 19.36
C GLU A 604 11.19 -23.16 19.68
N SER A 605 10.59 -22.51 18.68
CA SER A 605 9.78 -21.31 18.90
C SER A 605 8.72 -21.53 19.99
N PRO A 606 8.43 -20.52 20.85
CA PRO A 606 7.35 -20.58 21.83
C PRO A 606 5.98 -20.92 21.26
N LEU A 607 5.77 -20.76 19.95
CA LEU A 607 4.54 -21.18 19.29
C LEU A 607 4.26 -22.68 19.49
N LEU A 608 5.29 -23.52 19.71
CA LEU A 608 5.14 -24.97 19.93
C LEU A 608 5.24 -25.38 21.41
N TRP A 609 5.34 -24.42 22.33
CA TRP A 609 5.44 -24.72 23.76
C TRP A 609 4.07 -25.05 24.35
N SER A 610 4.08 -25.88 25.39
CA SER A 610 2.89 -26.13 26.21
C SER A 610 2.51 -24.90 27.04
N GLU A 611 1.27 -24.85 27.54
CA GLU A 611 0.81 -23.74 28.40
C GLU A 611 1.71 -23.53 29.62
N ALA A 612 2.15 -24.62 30.27
CA ALA A 612 3.06 -24.58 31.41
C ALA A 612 4.47 -24.05 31.05
N GLU A 613 4.90 -24.21 29.80
CA GLU A 613 6.18 -23.66 29.32
C GLU A 613 6.03 -22.20 28.88
N LEU A 614 4.88 -21.80 28.37
CA LEU A 614 4.57 -20.38 28.11
C LEU A 614 4.53 -19.56 29.41
N ASP A 615 4.27 -20.19 30.55
CA ASP A 615 4.38 -19.54 31.85
C ASP A 615 5.80 -19.09 32.20
N TYR A 616 6.84 -19.61 31.53
CA TYR A 616 8.20 -19.09 31.66
C TYR A 616 8.34 -17.64 31.17
N LEU A 617 7.43 -17.17 30.32
CA LEU A 617 7.38 -15.80 29.80
C LEU A 617 6.41 -14.91 30.60
N THR A 618 5.95 -15.34 31.77
CA THR A 618 5.04 -14.53 32.60
C THR A 618 5.71 -13.20 32.99
N GLY A 619 4.98 -12.10 32.80
CA GLY A 619 5.47 -10.73 32.95
C GLY A 619 6.03 -10.11 31.67
N SER A 620 6.50 -10.94 30.72
CA SER A 620 7.00 -10.46 29.42
C SER A 620 5.84 -10.18 28.45
N PRO A 621 5.86 -9.07 27.69
CA PRO A 621 4.88 -8.81 26.63
C PRO A 621 4.93 -9.89 25.53
N THR A 622 6.08 -10.55 25.37
CA THR A 622 6.29 -11.63 24.39
C THR A 622 5.28 -12.77 24.56
N LYS A 623 4.81 -13.05 25.79
CA LYS A 623 3.79 -14.09 26.02
C LYS A 623 2.49 -13.78 25.26
N ALA A 624 2.05 -12.52 25.26
CA ALA A 624 0.85 -12.10 24.54
C ALA A 624 1.06 -12.18 23.02
N GLU A 625 2.23 -11.73 22.53
CA GLU A 625 2.58 -11.81 21.11
C GLU A 625 2.58 -13.26 20.58
N VAL A 626 3.07 -14.20 21.37
CA VAL A 626 3.07 -15.63 21.02
C VAL A 626 1.64 -16.16 20.89
N LEU A 627 0.76 -15.82 21.84
CA LEU A 627 -0.64 -16.25 21.82
C LEU A 627 -1.40 -15.65 20.63
N GLU A 628 -1.21 -14.36 20.37
CA GLU A 628 -1.81 -13.68 19.22
C GLU A 628 -1.35 -14.29 17.90
N ARG A 629 -0.05 -14.56 17.78
CA ARG A 629 0.50 -15.17 16.57
C ARG A 629 -0.01 -16.60 16.37
N ALA A 630 -0.17 -17.37 17.44
CA ALA A 630 -0.74 -18.72 17.38
C ALA A 630 -2.21 -18.69 16.90
N GLU A 631 -3.01 -17.73 17.36
CA GLU A 631 -4.38 -17.54 16.88
C GLU A 631 -4.41 -17.07 15.42
N GLY A 632 -3.47 -16.22 15.00
CA GLY A 632 -3.26 -15.86 13.60
C GLY A 632 -3.03 -17.08 12.71
N ILE A 633 -2.13 -17.99 13.10
CA ILE A 633 -1.86 -19.24 12.36
C ILE A 633 -3.11 -20.12 12.31
N LYS A 634 -3.89 -20.18 13.38
CA LYS A 634 -5.17 -20.91 13.43
C LYS A 634 -6.21 -20.35 12.47
N ARG A 635 -6.32 -19.01 12.37
CA ARG A 635 -7.17 -18.36 11.37
C ARG A 635 -6.73 -18.71 9.94
N GLU A 636 -5.43 -18.70 9.66
CA GLU A 636 -4.91 -19.10 8.35
C GLU A 636 -5.21 -20.58 8.03
N TYR A 637 -5.07 -21.48 9.01
CA TYR A 637 -5.42 -22.90 8.87
C TYR A 637 -6.90 -23.10 8.52
N ASN A 638 -7.80 -22.37 9.20
CA ASN A 638 -9.25 -22.47 8.94
C ASN A 638 -9.65 -21.98 7.54
N GLU A 639 -8.85 -21.11 6.91
CA GLU A 639 -9.08 -20.62 5.55
C GLU A 639 -8.52 -21.56 4.47
N LEU A 640 -7.67 -22.55 4.83
CA LEU A 640 -7.01 -23.42 3.86
C LEU A 640 -7.98 -24.11 2.91
N ASP A 641 -9.05 -24.71 3.44
CA ASP A 641 -10.03 -25.43 2.61
C ASP A 641 -10.80 -24.48 1.70
N THR A 642 -11.17 -23.31 2.22
CA THR A 642 -11.87 -22.29 1.41
C THR A 642 -11.01 -21.88 0.24
N VAL A 643 -9.72 -21.62 0.48
CA VAL A 643 -8.74 -21.28 -0.55
C VAL A 643 -8.53 -22.46 -1.51
N TRP A 644 -8.45 -23.68 -0.98
CA TRP A 644 -8.34 -24.91 -1.76
C TRP A 644 -9.53 -25.12 -2.71
N PHE A 645 -10.76 -24.92 -2.24
CA PHE A 645 -11.96 -25.02 -3.06
C PHE A 645 -12.06 -23.89 -4.10
N MET A 646 -11.65 -22.67 -3.75
CA MET A 646 -11.61 -21.56 -4.69
C MET A 646 -10.64 -21.84 -5.86
N ALA A 647 -9.46 -22.40 -5.55
CA ALA A 647 -8.52 -22.89 -6.56
C ALA A 647 -9.06 -24.14 -7.31
N GLY A 648 -9.88 -24.94 -6.62
CA GLY A 648 -10.49 -26.18 -7.11
C GLY A 648 -11.21 -26.10 -8.46
N SER A 649 -11.83 -24.97 -8.78
CA SER A 649 -12.53 -24.76 -10.06
C SER A 649 -11.60 -24.73 -11.29
N LEU A 650 -10.29 -24.65 -11.05
CA LEU A 650 -9.24 -24.49 -12.04
C LEU A 650 -8.37 -25.75 -12.18
N PHE A 651 -8.39 -26.64 -11.17
CA PHE A 651 -7.78 -27.96 -11.26
C PHE A 651 -8.58 -28.86 -12.22
N GLN A 652 -7.90 -29.54 -13.15
CA GLN A 652 -8.54 -30.60 -13.94
C GLN A 652 -8.93 -31.80 -13.05
N GLN A 653 -8.09 -32.10 -12.07
CA GLN A 653 -8.29 -33.07 -11.00
C GLN A 653 -7.51 -32.58 -9.78
N TYR A 654 -8.07 -32.72 -8.57
CA TYR A 654 -7.36 -32.33 -7.35
C TYR A 654 -6.07 -33.15 -7.22
N PRO A 655 -4.88 -32.51 -7.21
CA PRO A 655 -3.61 -33.23 -7.15
C PRO A 655 -3.36 -33.86 -5.77
N PHE A 656 -4.01 -33.32 -4.73
CA PHE A 656 -3.90 -33.77 -3.36
C PHE A 656 -5.25 -33.74 -2.64
N ASP A 657 -5.33 -34.44 -1.50
CA ASP A 657 -6.47 -34.37 -0.58
C ASP A 657 -6.63 -32.94 -0.02
N ILE A 658 -7.85 -32.61 0.42
CA ILE A 658 -8.19 -31.32 1.04
C ILE A 658 -7.23 -31.06 2.22
N PRO A 659 -6.64 -29.85 2.35
CA PRO A 659 -5.58 -29.59 3.33
C PRO A 659 -5.91 -29.97 4.76
N THR A 660 -7.09 -29.58 5.28
CA THR A 660 -7.46 -29.88 6.68
C THR A 660 -7.85 -31.35 6.90
N GLU A 661 -8.24 -32.07 5.84
CA GLU A 661 -8.46 -33.53 5.90
C GLU A 661 -7.12 -34.28 5.87
N ALA A 662 -6.15 -33.76 5.10
CA ALA A 662 -4.83 -34.35 4.94
C ALA A 662 -3.94 -34.12 6.18
N PHE A 663 -4.07 -32.96 6.81
CA PHE A 663 -3.18 -32.50 7.87
C PHE A 663 -3.95 -31.82 8.98
N SER A 664 -3.75 -32.26 10.22
CA SER A 664 -4.33 -31.60 11.39
C SER A 664 -3.69 -30.23 11.63
N PHE A 665 -4.38 -29.39 12.42
CA PHE A 665 -3.86 -28.09 12.86
C PHE A 665 -2.47 -28.20 13.51
N GLU A 666 -2.23 -29.21 14.35
CA GLU A 666 -0.95 -29.38 15.03
C GLU A 666 0.20 -29.66 14.04
N ILE A 667 -0.06 -30.50 13.02
CA ILE A 667 0.92 -30.78 11.97
C ILE A 667 1.19 -29.52 11.14
N PHE A 668 0.14 -28.79 10.77
CA PHE A 668 0.26 -27.53 10.03
C PHE A 668 1.04 -26.48 10.84
N LYS A 669 0.71 -26.31 12.12
CA LYS A 669 1.39 -25.37 13.02
C LYS A 669 2.86 -25.74 13.19
N GLN A 670 3.19 -27.03 13.34
CA GLN A 670 4.56 -27.51 13.41
C GLN A 670 5.34 -27.21 12.12
N ALA A 671 4.74 -27.48 10.96
CA ALA A 671 5.36 -27.17 9.66
C ALA A 671 5.55 -25.66 9.48
N PHE A 672 4.54 -24.86 9.82
CA PHE A 672 4.59 -23.41 9.77
C PHE A 672 5.75 -22.84 10.59
N VAL A 673 5.88 -23.30 11.84
CA VAL A 673 6.97 -22.88 12.73
C VAL A 673 8.33 -23.34 12.21
N ALA A 674 8.43 -24.56 11.68
CA ALA A 674 9.65 -25.04 11.06
C ALA A 674 10.06 -24.12 9.91
N ILE A 675 9.14 -23.78 8.99
CA ILE A 675 9.42 -22.85 7.88
C ILE A 675 9.81 -21.46 8.41
N GLN A 676 9.08 -20.92 9.38
CA GLN A 676 9.37 -19.62 9.98
C GLN A 676 10.80 -19.54 10.53
N SER A 677 11.28 -20.63 11.16
CA SER A 677 12.64 -20.71 11.71
C SER A 677 13.75 -20.88 10.66
N CYS A 678 13.40 -21.23 9.42
CA CYS A 678 14.35 -21.53 8.35
C CYS A 678 14.38 -20.45 7.27
N VAL A 679 13.32 -19.67 7.15
CA VAL A 679 13.16 -18.72 6.05
C VAL A 679 14.17 -17.57 6.17
N VAL A 680 14.76 -17.22 5.03
CA VAL A 680 15.62 -16.05 4.89
C VAL A 680 14.93 -15.00 4.06
N HIS A 681 15.16 -13.74 4.43
CA HIS A 681 14.66 -12.58 3.70
C HIS A 681 15.73 -12.05 2.75
N LEU A 682 15.67 -12.50 1.49
CA LEU A 682 16.58 -12.01 0.46
C LEU A 682 16.26 -10.55 0.12
N GLN A 683 17.30 -9.72 0.05
CA GLN A 683 17.19 -8.31 -0.32
C GLN A 683 17.39 -8.15 -1.83
N ASN A 684 16.86 -7.07 -2.40
CA ASN A 684 17.03 -6.70 -3.81
C ASN A 684 16.55 -7.77 -4.82
N VAL A 685 15.57 -8.59 -4.42
CA VAL A 685 14.92 -9.59 -5.28
C VAL A 685 13.44 -9.26 -5.45
N GLY A 686 12.80 -9.82 -6.49
CA GLY A 686 11.35 -9.75 -6.65
C GLY A 686 10.61 -10.37 -5.45
N LEU A 687 9.40 -9.89 -5.15
CA LEU A 687 8.64 -10.29 -3.96
C LEU A 687 8.48 -11.81 -3.83
N ALA A 688 8.22 -12.52 -4.93
CA ALA A 688 8.07 -13.98 -4.94
C ALA A 688 9.37 -14.75 -4.57
N ARG A 689 10.53 -14.10 -4.63
CA ARG A 689 11.83 -14.65 -4.23
C ARG A 689 12.28 -14.19 -2.84
N ARG A 690 11.57 -13.26 -2.22
CA ARG A 690 11.98 -12.61 -0.96
C ARG A 690 12.11 -13.61 0.18
N PHE A 691 11.14 -14.53 0.30
CA PHE A 691 11.17 -15.62 1.28
C PHE A 691 11.77 -16.84 0.63
N ALA A 692 12.94 -17.25 1.13
CA ALA A 692 13.69 -18.37 0.59
C ALA A 692 14.03 -19.37 1.70
N LEU A 693 13.92 -20.66 1.36
CA LEU A 693 14.42 -21.76 2.16
C LEU A 693 15.67 -22.30 1.46
N VAL A 694 16.81 -22.12 2.14
CA VAL A 694 18.14 -22.41 1.60
C VAL A 694 18.70 -23.62 2.35
N PRO A 695 19.06 -24.72 1.67
CA PRO A 695 19.53 -25.96 2.32
C PRO A 695 20.71 -25.84 3.28
N LEU A 696 21.63 -24.88 3.06
CA LEU A 696 22.75 -24.56 3.98
C LEU A 696 22.47 -23.33 4.86
N GLY A 697 21.24 -22.83 4.82
CA GLY A 697 20.78 -21.67 5.57
C GLY A 697 20.38 -21.99 7.02
N PRO A 698 19.66 -21.07 7.68
CA PRO A 698 19.01 -21.36 8.95
C PRO A 698 18.11 -22.62 8.83
N PRO A 699 18.10 -23.48 9.87
CA PRO A 699 18.65 -23.27 11.20
C PRO A 699 20.07 -23.82 11.37
N LEU A 700 20.73 -24.26 10.29
CA LEU A 700 22.07 -24.86 10.36
C LEU A 700 23.17 -23.83 10.65
N LEU A 701 22.92 -22.56 10.39
CA LEU A 701 23.83 -21.46 10.66
C LEU A 701 23.64 -20.94 12.09
N ALA A 702 24.75 -20.63 12.76
CA ALA A 702 24.72 -19.89 14.01
C ALA A 702 24.31 -18.43 13.76
N TYR A 703 23.84 -17.76 14.80
CA TYR A 703 23.38 -16.37 14.73
C TYR A 703 24.11 -15.49 15.73
N CYS A 704 24.46 -14.27 15.30
CA CYS A 704 24.95 -13.22 16.17
C CYS A 704 24.53 -11.84 15.65
N SER A 705 23.98 -11.00 16.54
CA SER A 705 23.45 -9.67 16.18
C SER A 705 24.53 -8.66 15.83
N ASN A 706 25.78 -8.90 16.24
CA ASN A 706 26.95 -8.08 15.88
C ASN A 706 27.63 -8.52 14.57
N CYS A 707 27.05 -9.50 13.87
CA CYS A 707 27.51 -9.97 12.58
C CYS A 707 26.95 -9.14 11.42
N LYS A 708 27.68 -9.14 10.29
CA LYS A 708 27.28 -8.51 9.03
C LYS A 708 27.12 -9.50 7.88
N ALA A 709 27.56 -10.74 8.06
CA ALA A 709 27.40 -11.79 7.06
C ALA A 709 25.91 -12.15 6.95
N MET A 710 25.35 -12.05 5.75
CA MET A 710 23.95 -12.37 5.47
C MET A 710 23.86 -13.14 4.15
N LEU A 711 22.83 -13.95 4.01
CA LEU A 711 22.54 -14.64 2.75
C LEU A 711 22.01 -13.63 1.73
N THR A 712 22.67 -13.54 0.58
CA THR A 712 22.35 -12.58 -0.48
C THR A 712 22.13 -13.28 -1.80
N ALA A 713 21.16 -12.82 -2.58
CA ALA A 713 20.96 -13.31 -3.93
C ALA A 713 22.01 -12.68 -4.88
N VAL A 714 22.68 -13.53 -5.66
CA VAL A 714 23.70 -13.14 -6.63
C VAL A 714 23.48 -13.98 -7.89
N ASP A 715 23.22 -13.34 -9.03
CA ASP A 715 23.11 -13.92 -10.38
C ASP A 715 22.86 -15.44 -10.47
N GLY A 716 21.64 -15.87 -10.13
CA GLY A 716 21.20 -17.27 -10.25
C GLY A 716 21.51 -18.16 -9.03
N ALA A 717 22.01 -17.59 -7.93
CA ALA A 717 22.33 -18.29 -6.69
C ALA A 717 22.09 -17.44 -5.43
N VAL A 718 22.18 -18.08 -4.27
CA VAL A 718 22.18 -17.45 -2.94
C VAL A 718 23.52 -17.74 -2.27
N GLU A 719 24.26 -16.69 -1.94
CA GLU A 719 25.62 -16.77 -1.43
C GLU A 719 25.73 -16.27 0.01
N LEU A 720 26.68 -16.85 0.74
CA LEU A 720 27.10 -16.35 2.04
C LEU A 720 28.57 -15.93 1.99
N VAL A 721 28.82 -14.63 2.14
CA VAL A 721 30.17 -14.07 2.28
C VAL A 721 30.45 -13.82 3.76
N VAL A 722 31.59 -14.31 4.27
CA VAL A 722 31.94 -14.16 5.68
C VAL A 722 32.43 -12.75 6.00
N ASP A 723 32.01 -12.19 7.14
CA ASP A 723 32.38 -10.85 7.57
C ASP A 723 33.63 -10.82 8.48
N ARG A 724 34.13 -12.00 8.88
CA ARG A 724 35.20 -12.20 9.86
C ARG A 724 36.00 -13.47 9.54
N PRO A 725 37.22 -13.62 10.07
CA PRO A 725 37.99 -14.84 9.91
C PRO A 725 37.40 -16.00 10.71
N TYR A 726 37.48 -17.21 10.17
CA TYR A 726 37.09 -18.47 10.83
C TYR A 726 38.24 -19.47 10.77
N LYS A 727 38.41 -20.29 11.80
CA LYS A 727 39.29 -21.46 11.76
C LYS A 727 38.53 -22.68 11.26
N ALA A 728 39.26 -23.61 10.64
CA ALA A 728 38.71 -24.88 10.21
C ALA A 728 37.98 -25.56 11.37
N GLY A 729 36.68 -25.80 11.19
CA GLY A 729 35.81 -26.42 12.16
C GLY A 729 34.96 -25.47 13.01
N ASP A 730 35.16 -24.15 12.92
CA ASP A 730 34.35 -23.15 13.60
C ASP A 730 32.93 -23.07 13.00
N PRO A 731 31.87 -22.90 13.81
CA PRO A 731 30.51 -22.68 13.31
C PRO A 731 30.42 -21.37 12.52
N ILE A 732 29.76 -21.41 11.35
CA ILE A 732 29.53 -20.21 10.55
C ILE A 732 28.37 -19.41 11.16
N VAL A 733 28.59 -18.11 11.34
CA VAL A 733 27.65 -17.20 11.99
C VAL A 733 27.06 -16.23 10.97
N VAL A 734 25.75 -16.00 11.05
CA VAL A 734 25.03 -15.07 10.17
C VAL A 734 24.18 -14.07 10.93
N TRP A 735 23.75 -13.04 10.19
CA TRP A 735 22.86 -12.00 10.63
C TRP A 735 21.62 -11.96 9.73
N CYS A 736 20.45 -11.96 10.36
CA CYS A 736 19.13 -11.94 9.69
C CYS A 736 18.43 -10.57 9.82
N GLY A 737 19.22 -9.50 9.98
CA GLY A 737 18.71 -8.13 10.14
C GLY A 737 18.49 -7.69 11.60
N PRO A 738 18.14 -6.40 11.80
CA PRO A 738 18.05 -5.77 13.12
C PRO A 738 16.76 -6.15 13.85
N GLN A 739 16.75 -7.29 14.52
CA GLN A 739 15.58 -7.82 15.25
C GLN A 739 15.82 -7.80 16.77
N PRO A 740 14.82 -7.44 17.59
CA PRO A 740 14.92 -7.54 19.05
C PRO A 740 14.83 -9.01 19.50
N ASN A 741 15.24 -9.29 20.73
CA ASN A 741 15.31 -10.67 21.23
C ASN A 741 13.94 -11.35 21.33
N ALA A 742 12.89 -10.60 21.65
CA ALA A 742 11.51 -11.11 21.63
C ALA A 742 11.15 -11.71 20.25
N LYS A 743 11.56 -11.03 19.16
CA LYS A 743 11.30 -11.47 17.79
C LYS A 743 12.19 -12.62 17.36
N LEU A 744 13.46 -12.63 17.79
CA LEU A 744 14.38 -13.74 17.57
C LEU A 744 13.88 -15.03 18.24
N LEU A 745 13.39 -14.92 19.48
CA LEU A 745 12.81 -16.06 20.19
C LEU A 745 11.55 -16.56 19.50
N LEU A 746 10.63 -15.65 19.16
CA LEU A 746 9.37 -15.99 18.49
C LEU A 746 9.60 -16.67 17.13
N ASN A 747 10.53 -16.15 16.33
CA ASN A 747 10.74 -16.62 14.96
C ASN A 747 11.67 -17.85 14.89
N TYR A 748 12.74 -17.87 15.68
CA TYR A 748 13.85 -18.81 15.53
C TYR A 748 14.20 -19.63 16.78
N GLY A 749 13.57 -19.35 17.93
CA GLY A 749 13.77 -20.12 19.16
C GLY A 749 15.05 -19.81 19.93
N PHE A 750 15.69 -18.66 19.71
CA PHE A 750 16.89 -18.27 20.47
C PHE A 750 16.86 -16.80 20.89
N VAL A 751 17.74 -16.46 21.84
CA VAL A 751 17.95 -15.10 22.37
C VAL A 751 19.44 -14.80 22.30
N ASP A 752 19.81 -13.60 21.85
CA ASP A 752 21.19 -13.14 21.79
C ASP A 752 21.46 -12.09 22.86
N GLU A 753 22.41 -12.37 23.75
CA GLU A 753 22.72 -11.50 24.90
C GLU A 753 23.27 -10.14 24.50
N ASP A 754 24.09 -10.13 23.46
CA ASP A 754 24.83 -8.96 23.02
C ASP A 754 24.09 -8.23 21.89
N ASN A 755 22.77 -8.37 21.83
CA ASN A 755 21.94 -7.82 20.77
C ASN A 755 21.78 -6.29 20.91
N PRO A 756 22.42 -5.46 20.05
CA PRO A 756 22.32 -4.00 20.15
C PRO A 756 20.97 -3.47 19.67
N TYR A 757 20.13 -4.31 19.05
CA TYR A 757 18.80 -3.97 18.54
C TYR A 757 17.69 -4.35 19.52
N ASP A 758 18.05 -4.92 20.68
CA ASP A 758 17.09 -5.32 21.69
C ASP A 758 16.40 -4.11 22.30
N ARG A 759 15.12 -4.29 22.64
CA ARG A 759 14.26 -3.21 23.13
C ARG A 759 13.04 -3.72 23.85
N VAL A 760 12.52 -2.89 24.76
CA VAL A 760 11.18 -3.04 25.32
C VAL A 760 10.29 -1.88 24.89
N ILE A 761 8.99 -2.14 24.81
CA ILE A 761 7.98 -1.14 24.43
C ILE A 761 7.32 -0.59 25.68
N VAL A 762 7.12 0.72 25.76
CA VAL A 762 6.31 1.41 26.79
C VAL A 762 5.21 2.18 26.08
N GLU A 763 3.95 1.93 26.44
CA GLU A 763 2.81 2.63 25.84
C GLU A 763 2.29 3.70 26.80
N ALA A 764 2.00 4.89 26.26
CA ALA A 764 1.43 5.99 27.01
C ALA A 764 0.25 6.62 26.25
N ALA A 765 -0.91 6.75 26.88
CA ALA A 765 -2.08 7.39 26.26
C ALA A 765 -2.54 8.61 27.05
N LEU A 766 -2.81 9.71 26.34
CA LEU A 766 -3.47 10.89 26.91
C LEU A 766 -4.90 10.52 27.32
N ASN A 767 -5.36 11.05 28.46
CA ASN A 767 -6.70 10.76 28.95
C ASN A 767 -7.76 11.46 28.09
N THR A 768 -8.66 10.68 27.48
CA THR A 768 -9.72 11.19 26.59
C THR A 768 -10.83 11.95 27.31
N GLU A 769 -10.93 11.81 28.65
CA GLU A 769 -11.90 12.53 29.49
C GLU A 769 -11.41 13.92 29.91
N ASP A 770 -10.17 14.27 29.56
CA ASP A 770 -9.58 15.56 29.86
C ASP A 770 -10.28 16.69 29.07
N PRO A 771 -10.79 17.76 29.73
CA PRO A 771 -11.38 18.91 29.05
C PRO A 771 -10.46 19.57 28.01
N GLN A 772 -9.14 19.45 28.20
CA GLN A 772 -8.10 19.98 27.31
C GLN A 772 -7.50 18.91 26.38
N TYR A 773 -8.15 17.75 26.23
CA TYR A 773 -7.64 16.64 25.41
C TYR A 773 -7.31 17.04 23.98
N GLN A 774 -8.14 17.86 23.32
CA GLN A 774 -7.90 18.28 21.93
C GLN A 774 -6.62 19.12 21.81
N ASP A 775 -6.41 20.04 22.75
CA ASP A 775 -5.21 20.89 22.78
C ASP A 775 -3.95 20.05 23.03
N LYS A 776 -4.01 19.10 23.98
CA LYS A 776 -2.91 18.17 24.27
C LYS A 776 -2.62 17.26 23.09
N ARG A 777 -3.64 16.74 22.41
CA ARG A 777 -3.48 15.93 21.18
C ARG A 777 -2.78 16.74 20.08
N MET A 778 -3.21 17.97 19.85
CA MET A 778 -2.58 18.87 18.88
C MET A 778 -1.10 19.12 19.20
N VAL A 779 -0.77 19.38 20.46
CA VAL A 779 0.63 19.58 20.89
C VAL A 779 1.45 18.30 20.75
N ALA A 780 0.90 17.13 21.11
CA ALA A 780 1.57 15.85 20.90
C ALA A 780 1.88 15.62 19.41
N GLN A 781 0.89 15.82 18.52
CA GLN A 781 1.04 15.65 17.07
C GLN A 781 2.05 16.61 16.47
N ARG A 782 2.05 17.88 16.88
CA ARG A 782 3.05 18.88 16.46
C ARG A 782 4.47 18.46 16.81
N ASN A 783 4.66 17.69 17.87
CA ASN A 783 5.94 17.14 18.29
C ASN A 783 6.20 15.71 17.76
N GLY A 784 5.44 15.27 16.75
CA GLY A 784 5.61 13.96 16.12
C GLY A 784 5.18 12.77 16.99
N LYS A 785 4.30 12.99 17.97
CA LYS A 785 3.74 11.95 18.85
C LYS A 785 2.25 11.74 18.60
N LEU A 786 1.77 10.53 18.86
CA LEU A 786 0.35 10.15 18.78
C LEU A 786 -0.35 10.35 20.13
N SER A 787 -1.69 10.36 20.15
CA SER A 787 -2.47 10.39 21.40
C SER A 787 -2.37 9.10 22.23
N GLN A 788 -2.03 8.00 21.57
CA GLN A 788 -1.53 6.76 22.18
C GLN A 788 -0.14 6.55 21.59
N GLN A 789 0.87 6.88 22.36
CA GLN A 789 2.26 6.86 21.92
C GLN A 789 2.94 5.57 22.38
N VAL A 790 3.56 4.90 21.41
CA VAL A 790 4.45 3.76 21.64
C VAL A 790 5.89 4.26 21.72
N PHE A 791 6.53 4.11 22.87
CA PHE A 791 7.95 4.45 23.06
C PHE A 791 8.80 3.19 23.01
N GLN A 792 9.88 3.23 22.22
CA GLN A 792 10.84 2.14 22.11
C GLN A 792 12.05 2.42 23.01
N VAL A 793 12.20 1.63 24.07
CA VAL A 793 13.38 1.69 24.94
C VAL A 793 14.41 0.69 24.42
N ARG A 794 15.41 1.18 23.70
CA ARG A 794 16.51 0.35 23.19
C ARG A 794 17.58 0.16 24.27
N VAL A 795 18.23 -1.00 24.26
CA VAL A 795 19.35 -1.29 25.15
C VAL A 795 20.46 -0.24 25.00
N GLY A 796 21.00 0.23 26.12
CA GLY A 796 22.03 1.28 26.18
C GLY A 796 21.51 2.70 25.87
N LYS A 797 20.21 2.86 25.66
CA LYS A 797 19.53 4.13 25.32
C LYS A 797 18.37 4.44 26.27
N GLU A 798 18.36 3.80 27.43
CA GLU A 798 17.30 3.88 28.43
C GLU A 798 17.12 5.31 28.95
N ARG A 799 18.23 6.02 29.21
CA ARG A 799 18.17 7.41 29.68
C ARG A 799 17.56 8.36 28.66
N GLU A 800 17.94 8.22 27.39
CA GLU A 800 17.40 9.00 26.28
C GLU A 800 15.90 8.71 26.09
N ALA A 801 15.51 7.44 26.21
CA ALA A 801 14.10 7.03 26.12
C ALA A 801 13.25 7.59 27.26
N VAL A 802 13.73 7.53 28.52
CA VAL A 802 13.05 8.17 29.66
C VAL A 802 12.88 9.66 29.40
N GLN A 803 13.93 10.35 28.95
CA GLN A 803 13.85 11.78 28.65
C GLN A 803 12.88 12.11 27.51
N ASP A 804 12.76 11.25 26.50
CA ASP A 804 11.79 11.39 25.40
C ASP A 804 10.33 11.17 25.86
N MET A 805 10.10 10.34 26.89
CA MET A 805 8.77 10.14 27.47
C MET A 805 8.29 11.35 28.29
N LEU A 806 9.20 12.07 28.96
CA LEU A 806 8.83 13.11 29.92
C LEU A 806 8.01 14.26 29.33
N PRO A 807 8.34 14.88 28.17
CA PRO A 807 7.51 15.93 27.59
C PRO A 807 6.08 15.48 27.33
N TYR A 808 5.90 14.24 26.87
CA TYR A 808 4.58 13.67 26.62
C TYR A 808 3.79 13.46 27.92
N LEU A 809 4.44 12.95 28.97
CA LEU A 809 3.80 12.78 30.27
C LEU A 809 3.47 14.12 30.94
N ARG A 810 4.39 15.09 30.90
CA ARG A 810 4.18 16.46 31.40
C ARG A 810 2.97 17.12 30.75
N LEU A 811 2.85 16.98 29.43
CA LEU A 811 1.69 17.48 28.68
C LEU A 811 0.37 16.94 29.21
N GLY A 812 0.32 15.66 29.58
CA GLY A 812 -0.87 15.07 30.19
C GLY A 812 -1.19 15.59 31.60
N TYR A 813 -0.17 15.94 32.39
CA TYR A 813 -0.37 16.49 33.75
C TYR A 813 -0.80 17.96 33.76
N MET A 814 -0.65 18.68 32.65
CA MET A 814 -1.03 20.09 32.54
C MET A 814 -2.53 20.28 32.76
N SER A 815 -2.92 21.09 33.75
CA SER A 815 -4.34 21.32 34.09
C SER A 815 -4.76 22.78 34.01
N ASP A 816 -3.82 23.72 33.91
CA ASP A 816 -4.11 25.15 33.79
C ASP A 816 -4.27 25.53 32.31
N PRO A 817 -5.44 26.05 31.89
CA PRO A 817 -5.66 26.57 30.54
C PRO A 817 -4.66 27.66 30.12
N SER A 818 -4.19 28.48 31.05
CA SER A 818 -3.24 29.56 30.74
C SER A 818 -1.85 29.03 30.40
N GLU A 819 -1.37 28.03 31.15
CA GLU A 819 -0.12 27.30 30.84
C GLU A 819 -0.23 26.55 29.51
N MET A 820 -1.39 25.94 29.24
CA MET A 820 -1.65 25.24 27.98
C MET A 820 -1.58 26.18 26.77
N GLN A 821 -2.14 27.38 26.86
CA GLN A 821 -2.03 28.39 25.79
C GLN A 821 -0.59 28.86 25.56
N SER A 822 0.20 28.96 26.64
CA SER A 822 1.65 29.24 26.54
C SER A 822 2.39 28.12 25.80
N VAL A 823 2.08 26.86 26.09
CA VAL A 823 2.68 25.71 25.39
C VAL A 823 2.28 25.68 23.91
N ILE A 824 1.00 25.91 23.59
CA ILE A 824 0.50 25.97 22.21
C ILE A 824 1.23 27.05 21.40
N SER A 825 1.45 28.23 21.99
CA SER A 825 2.10 29.36 21.33
C SER A 825 3.63 29.24 21.24
N SER A 826 4.26 28.44 22.10
CA SER A 826 5.69 28.19 22.07
C SER A 826 6.12 27.32 20.86
N GLN A 827 7.39 27.41 20.42
CA GLN A 827 7.98 26.56 19.37
C GLN A 827 9.01 25.55 19.93
N GLY A 828 8.78 24.96 21.11
CA GLY A 828 9.71 23.98 21.69
C GLY A 828 9.05 22.98 22.64
N PRO A 829 9.81 21.97 23.13
CA PRO A 829 9.30 20.88 23.98
C PRO A 829 9.08 21.28 25.45
N VAL A 830 9.01 22.58 25.75
CA VAL A 830 9.00 23.10 27.11
C VAL A 830 7.57 23.13 27.63
N CYS A 831 7.21 22.15 28.44
CA CYS A 831 6.06 22.26 29.34
C CYS A 831 6.56 22.85 30.66
N PRO A 832 6.22 24.11 31.01
CA PRO A 832 6.54 24.63 32.33
C PRO A 832 5.78 23.79 33.37
N MET A 833 6.49 23.24 34.35
CA MET A 833 5.90 22.41 35.40
C MET A 833 6.37 22.90 36.76
N SER A 834 5.46 22.93 37.74
CA SER A 834 5.85 23.15 39.13
C SER A 834 6.70 21.97 39.63
N PRO A 835 7.62 22.17 40.60
CA PRO A 835 8.42 21.08 41.15
C PRO A 835 7.60 19.90 41.68
N CYS A 836 6.40 20.17 42.20
CA CYS A 836 5.48 19.13 42.68
C CYS A 836 4.86 18.31 41.53
N MET A 837 4.48 18.93 40.41
CA MET A 837 3.96 18.19 39.25
C MET A 837 5.06 17.38 38.56
N GLU A 838 6.28 17.93 38.48
CA GLU A 838 7.43 17.20 37.93
C GLU A 838 7.74 15.95 38.76
N ARG A 839 7.67 16.04 40.10
CA ARG A 839 7.75 14.88 40.98
C ARG A 839 6.63 13.88 40.70
N ALA A 840 5.39 14.33 40.52
CA ALA A 840 4.26 13.44 40.24
C ALA A 840 4.38 12.68 38.91
N VAL A 841 4.90 13.32 37.85
CA VAL A 841 5.19 12.67 36.56
C VAL A 841 6.25 11.59 36.72
N LEU A 842 7.36 11.91 37.38
CA LEU A 842 8.46 10.97 37.61
C LEU A 842 8.04 9.83 38.56
N ASP A 843 7.26 10.11 39.60
CA ASP A 843 6.68 9.10 40.49
C ASP A 843 5.77 8.15 39.71
N GLN A 844 4.94 8.65 38.79
CA GLN A 844 4.09 7.80 37.95
C GLN A 844 4.94 6.87 37.08
N LEU A 845 5.99 7.40 36.44
CA LEU A 845 6.87 6.63 35.57
C LEU A 845 7.69 5.60 36.37
N ALA A 846 8.20 5.97 37.55
CA ALA A 846 8.89 5.05 38.45
C ALA A 846 7.96 3.94 38.94
N ASN A 847 6.74 4.30 39.36
CA ASN A 847 5.71 3.34 39.76
C ASN A 847 5.33 2.39 38.62
N TYR A 848 5.25 2.87 37.38
CA TYR A 848 5.01 2.03 36.22
C TYR A 848 6.14 1.00 36.05
N PHE A 849 7.40 1.41 36.04
CA PHE A 849 8.52 0.48 35.92
C PHE A 849 8.60 -0.51 37.10
N MET A 850 8.34 -0.05 38.34
CA MET A 850 8.28 -0.94 39.51
C MET A 850 7.15 -1.98 39.39
N ARG A 851 5.95 -1.57 38.99
CA ARG A 851 4.81 -2.49 38.77
C ARG A 851 5.13 -3.50 37.67
N ARG A 852 5.69 -3.04 36.55
CA ARG A 852 6.08 -3.93 35.45
C ARG A 852 7.16 -4.92 35.87
N LEU A 853 8.16 -4.49 36.65
CA LEU A 853 9.17 -5.37 37.23
C LEU A 853 8.55 -6.40 38.20
N SER A 854 7.57 -6.00 39.00
CA SER A 854 6.87 -6.91 39.93
C SER A 854 5.98 -7.95 39.24
N GLY A 855 5.63 -7.73 37.97
CA GLY A 855 4.87 -8.68 37.15
C GLY A 855 5.70 -9.90 36.73
N TYR A 856 7.03 -9.83 36.82
CA TYR A 856 7.91 -10.97 36.57
C TYR A 856 8.02 -11.85 37.83
N PRO A 857 7.84 -13.19 37.72
CA PRO A 857 7.90 -14.09 38.89
C PRO A 857 9.26 -14.18 39.58
N THR A 858 10.34 -13.83 38.88
CA THR A 858 11.72 -13.95 39.36
C THR A 858 12.44 -12.60 39.36
N THR A 859 13.45 -12.46 40.19
CA THR A 859 14.37 -11.32 40.20
C THR A 859 15.54 -11.52 39.21
N PRO A 860 16.24 -10.46 38.78
CA PRO A 860 17.41 -10.60 37.91
C PRO A 860 18.51 -11.53 38.47
N LYS A 861 18.70 -11.53 39.80
CA LYS A 861 19.67 -12.40 40.49
C LYS A 861 19.25 -13.88 40.46
N GLU A 862 17.95 -14.16 40.58
CA GLU A 862 17.42 -15.52 40.47
C GLU A 862 17.55 -16.04 39.04
N ASP A 863 17.36 -15.17 38.03
CA ASP A 863 17.61 -15.55 36.64
C ASP A 863 19.08 -15.90 36.39
N ASP A 864 20.03 -15.11 36.94
CA ASP A 864 21.46 -15.43 36.84
C ASP A 864 21.76 -16.82 37.44
N ALA A 865 21.16 -17.13 38.59
CA ALA A 865 21.30 -18.43 39.23
C ALA A 865 20.68 -19.57 38.39
N LEU A 866 19.51 -19.35 37.79
CA LEU A 866 18.88 -20.32 36.89
C LEU A 866 19.73 -20.55 35.63
N LEU A 867 20.28 -19.51 35.03
CA LEU A 867 21.09 -19.61 33.81
C LEU A 867 22.44 -20.29 34.07
N ALA A 868 22.97 -20.20 35.30
CA ALA A 868 24.17 -20.92 35.72
C ALA A 868 23.97 -22.44 35.85
N ASP A 869 22.73 -22.92 36.01
CA ASP A 869 22.43 -24.36 36.09
C ASP A 869 22.56 -25.02 34.71
N PRO A 870 23.50 -25.96 34.49
CA PRO A 870 23.68 -26.64 33.21
C PRO A 870 22.53 -27.61 32.87
N SER A 871 21.74 -28.04 33.85
CA SER A 871 20.62 -28.97 33.66
C SER A 871 19.32 -28.30 33.20
N LEU A 872 19.29 -26.97 33.17
CA LEU A 872 18.12 -26.21 32.74
C LEU A 872 17.74 -26.54 31.29
N SER A 873 16.46 -26.85 31.06
CA SER A 873 15.95 -27.18 29.73
C SER A 873 16.18 -26.02 28.75
N PRO A 874 16.42 -26.29 27.45
CA PRO A 874 16.71 -25.25 26.47
C PRO A 874 15.62 -24.18 26.38
N ARG A 875 14.34 -24.59 26.37
CA ARG A 875 13.17 -23.69 26.33
C ARG A 875 13.14 -22.76 27.53
N LYS A 876 13.33 -23.29 28.74
CA LYS A 876 13.36 -22.49 29.97
C LYS A 876 14.58 -21.55 29.97
N ARG A 877 15.74 -22.00 29.50
CA ARG A 877 16.94 -21.18 29.38
C ARG A 877 16.74 -19.97 28.48
N VAL A 878 16.19 -20.15 27.27
CA VAL A 878 15.96 -19.01 26.35
C VAL A 878 14.88 -18.06 26.87
N ALA A 879 13.83 -18.58 27.53
CA ALA A 879 12.82 -17.76 28.18
C ALA A 879 13.42 -16.94 29.34
N THR A 880 14.13 -17.59 30.27
CA THR A 880 14.80 -16.91 31.39
C THR A 880 15.78 -15.86 30.89
N ARG A 881 16.51 -16.13 29.79
CA ARG A 881 17.41 -15.16 29.19
C ARG A 881 16.67 -13.93 28.67
N LEU A 882 15.59 -14.11 27.90
CA LEU A 882 14.79 -12.99 27.39
C LEU A 882 14.29 -12.11 28.54
N VAL A 883 13.65 -12.75 29.52
CA VAL A 883 13.03 -12.07 30.66
C VAL A 883 14.08 -11.32 31.49
N GLN A 884 15.27 -11.89 31.66
CA GLN A 884 16.40 -11.24 32.32
C GLN A 884 16.82 -9.95 31.58
N LEU A 885 16.94 -10.00 30.25
CA LEU A 885 17.35 -8.85 29.44
C LEU A 885 16.30 -7.73 29.48
N GLU A 886 15.01 -8.09 29.37
CA GLU A 886 13.91 -7.15 29.52
C GLU A 886 13.94 -6.46 30.91
N LYS A 887 14.15 -7.24 31.98
CA LYS A 887 14.29 -6.70 33.34
C LYS A 887 15.50 -5.77 33.47
N LYS A 888 16.65 -6.07 32.84
CA LYS A 888 17.83 -5.19 32.84
C LYS A 888 17.50 -3.81 32.24
N ILE A 889 16.81 -3.78 31.10
CA ILE A 889 16.37 -2.52 30.46
C ILE A 889 15.40 -1.76 31.38
N LEU A 890 14.42 -2.45 31.95
CA LEU A 890 13.44 -1.83 32.86
C LEU A 890 14.08 -1.29 34.15
N VAL A 891 15.05 -2.00 34.73
CA VAL A 891 15.82 -1.52 35.89
C VAL A 891 16.61 -0.28 35.53
N ALA A 892 17.26 -0.22 34.36
CA ALA A 892 17.99 0.97 33.92
C ALA A 892 17.07 2.19 33.71
N CYS A 893 15.87 1.99 33.17
CA CYS A 893 14.84 3.03 33.10
C CYS A 893 14.39 3.52 34.49
N LEU A 894 14.15 2.59 35.41
CA LEU A 894 13.77 2.91 36.79
C LEU A 894 14.88 3.69 37.50
N THR A 895 16.13 3.24 37.42
CA THR A 895 17.29 3.94 37.99
C THR A 895 17.41 5.35 37.42
N THR A 896 17.29 5.51 36.10
CA THR A 896 17.30 6.85 35.48
C THR A 896 16.18 7.74 36.06
N THR A 897 14.98 7.20 36.20
CA THR A 897 13.82 7.95 36.70
C THR A 897 14.02 8.35 38.17
N VAL A 898 14.59 7.47 38.99
CA VAL A 898 14.93 7.73 40.40
C VAL A 898 16.06 8.76 40.51
N ASP A 899 17.06 8.71 39.64
CA ASP A 899 18.14 9.70 39.60
C ASP A 899 17.61 11.11 39.28
N LEU A 900 16.60 11.20 38.40
CA LEU A 900 15.90 12.45 38.12
C LEU A 900 15.06 12.93 39.31
N LEU A 901 14.39 12.01 40.04
CA LEU A 901 13.66 12.34 41.27
C LEU A 901 14.58 12.92 42.35
N ASN A 902 15.78 12.34 42.51
CA ASN A 902 16.78 12.79 43.49
C ASN A 902 17.40 14.16 43.15
N GLN A 903 17.26 14.63 41.90
CA GLN A 903 17.72 15.95 41.46
C GLN A 903 16.69 17.06 41.70
N LEU A 904 15.46 16.72 42.08
CA LEU A 904 14.41 17.71 42.35
C LEU A 904 14.67 18.44 43.68
N PRO A 905 14.30 19.73 43.79
CA PRO A 905 14.45 20.49 45.02
C PRO A 905 13.59 19.93 46.16
N ASP A 906 14.03 20.12 47.41
CA ASP A 906 13.36 19.63 48.63
C ASP A 906 11.91 20.13 48.78
N THR A 907 11.56 21.23 48.13
CA THR A 907 10.22 21.86 48.16
C THR A 907 9.17 21.13 47.31
N ALA A 908 9.52 20.06 46.59
CA ALA A 908 8.59 19.32 45.74
C ALA A 908 7.67 18.37 46.55
N ILE A 909 6.76 18.86 47.39
CA ILE A 909 5.95 17.98 48.25
C ILE A 909 4.77 17.35 47.46
N SER A 910 4.68 16.01 47.42
CA SER A 910 3.58 15.21 46.82
C SER A 910 2.45 14.97 47.87
N PRO A 911 1.14 14.87 47.52
CA PRO A 911 0.59 14.70 46.18
C PRO A 911 0.13 16.00 45.49
N CYS A 912 0.51 16.17 44.23
CA CYS A 912 -0.13 17.10 43.31
C CYS A 912 -1.35 16.41 42.65
N PRO A 913 -2.54 17.01 42.67
CA PRO A 913 -3.71 16.44 42.00
C PRO A 913 -3.51 16.43 40.49
N ALA A 914 -3.70 15.27 39.87
CA ALA A 914 -3.61 15.08 38.42
C ALA A 914 -4.80 14.21 37.95
N PRO A 915 -6.01 14.78 37.88
CA PRO A 915 -7.24 14.03 37.60
C PRO A 915 -7.23 13.34 36.21
N TYR A 916 -6.43 13.87 35.27
CA TYR A 916 -6.34 13.40 33.90
C TYR A 916 -4.92 12.93 33.51
N ALA A 917 -4.14 12.43 34.48
CA ALA A 917 -2.81 11.89 34.22
C ALA A 917 -2.83 10.86 33.08
N PRO A 918 -1.82 10.85 32.18
CA PRO A 918 -1.71 9.85 31.12
C PRO A 918 -1.75 8.44 31.67
N SER A 919 -2.34 7.51 30.92
CA SER A 919 -2.25 6.09 31.25
C SER A 919 -0.96 5.51 30.68
N LEU A 920 -0.18 4.82 31.51
CA LEU A 920 0.94 3.99 31.07
C LEU A 920 0.49 2.53 31.07
N LYS A 921 0.67 1.83 29.94
CA LYS A 921 0.29 0.43 29.75
C LYS A 921 1.52 -0.47 29.60
#